data_AF-E4NA34-F1
#
_entry.id   AF-E4NA34-F1
#
_cell.length_a   1.000
_cell.length_b   1.000
_cell.length_c   1.000
_cell.angle_alpha   90.00
_cell.angle_beta   90.00
_cell.angle_gamma   90.00
#
_symmetry.space_group_name_H-M   'P 1'
#
loop_
_entity.id
_entity.type
_entity.pdbx_description
1 polymer ?
#
loop_
_entity_poly.entity_id
_entity_poly.type
_entity_poly.pdbx_seq_one_letter_code
_entity_poly.pdbx_strand_id
1 'polypeptide(L)'
;MTSSHTTLNLLCMGPLTEEGEDRSLYENEVTTSLRALHEVGQGLDAVVVLGTNSVANRTGYSGVNDIIESVLLESMEYGPDEEPPPVVPVPGSGDITSLSPNRMLANALTQWWGSSGLQDQDDIIDGLRKDVFADFETWAAAARSGLIGWHPGILPGEGSVLLEKSGMTFGLVVVNSVFRMVLPDPSPDLATCTAEQLSAAAGGDWNRWRHRNHLSMVLAGQAAPWPDAIDLGASDLLVAANEGQSTVSTAHPWLTVSRTPGRRHRLLRISGGGSESPALTDLAAARSEQRITITRPRPTASRVQTAAETYDEESLLASFYKQVATGQMVLVLVSGVEEERGLITVDELGQRLAKAVFGEVPVPPPAMSETWSAALAQMEPQVIEREISALYNDQKTTSPTAHRILGTPWSRIYDFTASDALSSVAALTPRPADSVTVINACHDKPGKKNSLVELVAMNGIASGTLTSVDFHHPDSDDTDARSLWLKRLKAEMLCHPVVFMASSPSSAALWQTVSLFGPPGGANAFPRFIVTPAGTSADRVRMNQNGLTHIRRSPAEFSIRRLMAGQQPLAEGKKRQAEVLQNVRRGTGISVLRSLLDRAPGGSSDFLKGSDPKWGDIVDGYAANLSIVEAIRAKSAPDSDGQLPIILVEGRAGSGKTAALMAYAYDLHKHGSAVGWIDREATIPLPEIRSQAKEMDLHAVFVDDVDIFGGQAARLLKELRNGGSTLVVAAIRTTRSEVIDATFRPRKVDADHPMTDGDLKSLIKVLKKNGLLGILKQYRFSPDGRLNKLREICQRSLLAAMIQVVTGKPFEEKVRGEFIQLTPEQRALYATVCVFESAIVFKKRGIEEADLLQIVSPHGPTPKMKIAIDRLLGMRLIDRAQDGMLRCRQRTIADTMVETVLKEDPKQLGSVIEFLLKFYAGYAGHLVDNDDPYRRIMIRLLNHSLMVSLRLPNNIVRDIYSSVHDLLQDDFHYWLQRGEFEFETGNIDLAANYLESARGSGGTGDYLVQTAWSAVTLRRSADSPRDSSLLQNALEAISTLEHVVRTRGNSSPHSFAVIARSGTEWLTACQNVLPANERIHIAGRILDVVKLGRRICQDNHQAMHAADAYEPRLQRIIKYNFGLPV
;
A
#
# COMPACT_ATOMS: atom_id res chain seq x y z
N MET A 1 -44.79 17.71 -60.07
CA MET A 1 -44.82 17.81 -58.60
C MET A 1 -43.47 17.34 -58.09
N THR A 2 -42.52 18.27 -57.98
CA THR A 2 -41.16 18.02 -57.46
C THR A 2 -41.22 17.87 -55.96
N SER A 3 -40.79 16.74 -55.42
CA SER A 3 -40.67 16.52 -53.98
C SER A 3 -39.69 17.53 -53.39
N SER A 4 -40.18 18.48 -52.59
CA SER A 4 -39.34 19.37 -51.81
C SER A 4 -38.61 18.54 -50.76
N HIS A 5 -37.33 18.24 -50.97
CA HIS A 5 -36.47 17.71 -49.91
C HIS A 5 -36.28 18.82 -48.88
N THR A 6 -36.64 18.54 -47.63
CA THR A 6 -36.43 19.50 -46.55
C THR A 6 -34.95 19.53 -46.18
N THR A 7 -34.40 20.74 -46.09
CA THR A 7 -32.98 20.97 -45.76
C THR A 7 -32.85 21.89 -44.55
N LEU A 8 -31.97 21.52 -43.63
CA LEU A 8 -31.58 22.30 -42.46
C LEU A 8 -30.08 22.63 -42.54
N ASN A 9 -29.70 23.89 -42.32
CA ASN A 9 -28.32 24.36 -42.43
C ASN A 9 -27.81 24.86 -41.06
N LEU A 10 -26.75 24.24 -40.53
CA LEU A 10 -26.09 24.59 -39.27
C LEU A 10 -24.70 25.14 -39.52
N LEU A 11 -24.36 26.28 -38.94
CA LEU A 11 -23.00 26.81 -38.94
C LEU A 11 -22.32 26.42 -37.62
N CYS A 12 -21.30 25.56 -37.66
CA CYS A 12 -20.51 25.19 -36.50
C CYS A 12 -19.16 25.92 -36.53
N MET A 13 -18.97 26.82 -35.57
CA MET A 13 -17.80 27.67 -35.42
C MET A 13 -16.84 27.06 -34.40
N GLY A 14 -15.55 26.97 -34.75
CA GLY A 14 -14.47 26.63 -33.82
C GLY A 14 -14.21 27.75 -32.81
N PRO A 15 -13.09 27.69 -32.05
CA PRO A 15 -12.88 28.60 -30.95
C PRO A 15 -12.57 29.99 -31.50
N LEU A 16 -13.38 30.96 -31.11
CA LEU A 16 -13.29 32.32 -31.61
C LEU A 16 -12.13 33.07 -30.96
N THR A 17 -11.27 33.68 -31.79
CA THR A 17 -10.10 34.48 -31.36
C THR A 17 -10.46 35.96 -31.30
N GLU A 18 -10.07 36.65 -30.22
CA GLU A 18 -10.55 38.01 -29.92
C GLU A 18 -9.85 39.14 -30.72
N GLU A 19 -8.59 39.00 -31.14
CA GLU A 19 -7.80 40.10 -31.75
C GLU A 19 -6.86 39.65 -32.90
N GLY A 20 -6.60 40.55 -33.87
CA GLY A 20 -5.55 40.41 -34.90
C GLY A 20 -6.03 40.11 -36.33
N GLU A 21 -5.09 40.02 -37.28
CA GLU A 21 -5.34 39.69 -38.71
C GLU A 21 -6.11 38.35 -38.86
N ASP A 22 -5.95 37.44 -37.90
CA ASP A 22 -6.64 36.15 -37.86
C ASP A 22 -8.16 36.26 -37.67
N ARG A 23 -8.65 37.29 -36.98
CA ARG A 23 -10.09 37.52 -36.76
C ARG A 23 -10.78 37.97 -38.05
N SER A 24 -10.25 38.99 -38.73
CA SER A 24 -10.81 39.47 -40.00
C SER A 24 -10.79 38.40 -41.08
N LEU A 25 -9.75 37.55 -41.09
CA LEU A 25 -9.64 36.43 -42.01
C LEU A 25 -10.71 35.37 -41.71
N TYR A 26 -10.91 35.04 -40.43
CA TYR A 26 -11.95 34.11 -40.00
C TYR A 26 -13.35 34.59 -40.34
N GLU A 27 -13.67 35.85 -40.04
CA GLU A 27 -14.95 36.47 -40.35
C GLU A 27 -15.23 36.41 -41.86
N ASN A 28 -14.25 36.78 -42.69
CA ASN A 28 -14.38 36.73 -44.14
C ASN A 28 -14.64 35.31 -44.68
N GLU A 29 -14.00 34.28 -44.11
CA GLU A 29 -14.21 32.87 -44.49
C GLU A 29 -15.64 32.38 -44.17
N VAL A 30 -16.15 32.75 -43.00
CA VAL A 30 -17.52 32.42 -42.57
C VAL A 30 -18.54 33.14 -43.46
N THR A 31 -18.40 34.46 -43.62
CA THR A 31 -19.29 35.29 -44.44
C THR A 31 -19.29 34.84 -45.91
N THR A 32 -18.15 34.44 -46.46
CA THR A 32 -18.06 33.86 -47.82
C THR A 32 -18.87 32.57 -47.95
N SER A 33 -18.84 31.72 -46.92
CA SER A 33 -19.60 30.47 -46.90
C SER A 33 -21.11 30.71 -46.78
N LEU A 34 -21.52 31.75 -46.04
CA LEU A 34 -22.91 32.17 -45.91
C LEU A 34 -23.45 32.78 -47.21
N ARG A 35 -22.69 33.65 -47.88
CA ARG A 35 -23.05 34.18 -49.21
C ARG A 35 -23.26 33.06 -50.23
N ALA A 36 -22.37 32.08 -50.25
CA ALA A 36 -22.51 30.91 -51.12
C ALA A 36 -23.77 30.07 -50.81
N LEU A 37 -24.22 30.05 -49.54
CA LEU A 37 -25.48 29.42 -49.14
C LEU A 37 -26.69 30.22 -49.64
N HIS A 38 -26.64 31.55 -49.50
CA HIS A 38 -27.69 32.47 -49.95
C HIS A 38 -27.85 32.48 -51.48
N GLU A 39 -26.74 32.40 -52.23
CA GLU A 39 -26.74 32.32 -53.70
C GLU A 39 -27.51 31.11 -54.25
N VAL A 40 -27.57 30.01 -53.48
CA VAL A 40 -28.35 28.81 -53.85
C VAL A 40 -29.76 28.81 -53.27
N GLY A 41 -30.23 29.95 -52.77
CA GLY A 41 -31.60 30.12 -52.28
C GLY A 41 -31.87 29.38 -50.97
N GLN A 42 -30.91 29.35 -50.04
CA GLN A 42 -31.09 28.73 -48.72
C GLN A 42 -30.64 29.66 -47.60
N GLY A 43 -31.38 29.68 -46.50
CA GLY A 43 -31.01 30.39 -45.27
C GLY A 43 -30.32 29.50 -44.23
N LEU A 44 -29.80 30.12 -43.18
CA LEU A 44 -29.17 29.48 -42.03
C LEU A 44 -30.22 29.19 -40.94
N ASP A 45 -30.14 28.02 -40.30
CA ASP A 45 -31.13 27.57 -39.31
C ASP A 45 -30.65 27.66 -37.85
N ALA A 46 -29.34 27.57 -37.60
CA ALA A 46 -28.73 27.88 -36.30
C ALA A 46 -27.22 28.08 -36.42
N VAL A 47 -26.67 28.82 -35.47
CA VAL A 47 -25.23 29.03 -35.26
C VAL A 47 -24.80 28.28 -34.01
N VAL A 48 -23.79 27.42 -34.10
CA VAL A 48 -23.21 26.68 -32.97
C VAL A 48 -21.80 27.19 -32.71
N VAL A 49 -21.53 27.62 -31.47
CA VAL A 49 -20.21 28.10 -31.05
C VAL A 49 -19.56 27.05 -30.16
N LEU A 50 -18.55 26.33 -30.67
CA LEU A 50 -17.89 25.20 -29.99
C LEU A 50 -16.71 25.67 -29.12
N GLY A 51 -17.01 26.48 -28.12
CA GLY A 51 -16.05 27.09 -27.20
C GLY A 51 -15.43 28.40 -27.70
N THR A 52 -14.69 29.10 -26.83
CA THR A 52 -13.94 30.31 -27.17
C THR A 52 -12.45 30.18 -26.82
N ASN A 53 -11.63 31.12 -27.31
CA ASN A 53 -10.21 31.27 -26.92
C ASN A 53 -10.00 32.48 -25.98
N SER A 54 -11.02 32.87 -25.20
CA SER A 54 -10.93 34.03 -24.30
C SER A 54 -9.91 33.76 -23.19
N VAL A 55 -8.76 34.43 -23.20
CA VAL A 55 -7.95 34.49 -21.98
C VAL A 55 -8.73 35.40 -21.04
N ALA A 56 -9.28 34.84 -19.96
CA ALA A 56 -10.18 35.46 -18.98
C ALA A 56 -9.63 36.72 -18.24
N ASN A 57 -8.64 37.42 -18.79
CA ASN A 57 -8.07 38.65 -18.25
C ASN A 57 -7.84 39.68 -19.37
N ARG A 58 -8.92 40.36 -19.81
CA ARG A 58 -9.07 41.84 -19.87
C ARG A 58 -10.08 42.38 -20.91
N THR A 59 -10.57 41.60 -21.87
CA THR A 59 -11.49 42.08 -22.95
C THR A 59 -12.82 41.33 -23.11
N GLY A 60 -12.94 40.11 -22.57
CA GLY A 60 -14.19 39.33 -22.52
C GLY A 60 -14.81 38.98 -23.88
N TYR A 61 -16.03 38.41 -23.86
CA TYR A 61 -16.82 37.96 -25.04
C TYR A 61 -17.21 39.06 -26.07
N SER A 62 -16.64 40.27 -25.98
CA SER A 62 -16.92 41.37 -26.90
C SER A 62 -16.52 41.04 -28.34
N GLY A 63 -15.30 40.53 -28.56
CA GLY A 63 -14.86 40.10 -29.89
C GLY A 63 -15.62 38.89 -30.44
N VAL A 64 -16.12 38.02 -29.55
CA VAL A 64 -17.01 36.90 -29.90
C VAL A 64 -18.36 37.42 -30.39
N ASN A 65 -18.94 38.38 -29.67
CA ASN A 65 -20.22 39.00 -30.04
C ASN A 65 -20.13 39.73 -31.37
N ASP A 66 -19.07 40.47 -31.63
CA ASP A 66 -18.91 41.18 -32.91
C ASP A 66 -18.92 40.22 -34.12
N ILE A 67 -18.27 39.05 -34.01
CA ILE A 67 -18.27 38.04 -35.08
C ILE A 67 -19.66 37.43 -35.23
N ILE A 68 -20.34 37.13 -34.12
CA ILE A 68 -21.70 36.58 -34.14
C ILE A 68 -22.67 37.61 -34.75
N GLU A 69 -22.60 38.87 -34.35
CA GLU A 69 -23.40 39.96 -34.91
C GLU A 69 -23.18 40.10 -36.41
N SER A 70 -21.93 40.05 -36.89
CA SER A 70 -21.61 40.07 -38.32
C SER A 70 -22.23 38.88 -39.07
N VAL A 71 -22.15 37.66 -38.51
CA VAL A 71 -22.77 36.44 -39.06
C VAL A 71 -24.30 36.55 -39.10
N LEU A 72 -24.92 37.06 -38.03
CA LEU A 72 -26.37 37.24 -37.95
C LEU A 72 -26.85 38.31 -38.93
N LEU A 73 -26.14 39.44 -39.04
CA LEU A 73 -26.44 40.50 -39.99
C LEU A 73 -26.36 40.00 -41.44
N GLU A 74 -25.29 39.29 -41.81
CA GLU A 74 -25.16 38.70 -43.15
C GLU A 74 -26.27 37.67 -43.42
N SER A 75 -26.67 36.88 -42.41
CA SER A 75 -27.78 35.92 -42.52
C SER A 75 -29.13 36.60 -42.81
N MET A 76 -29.34 37.80 -42.25
CA MET A 76 -30.57 38.58 -42.45
C MET A 76 -30.66 39.25 -43.83
N GLU A 77 -29.55 39.45 -44.55
CA GLU A 77 -29.58 40.03 -45.91
C GLU A 77 -30.30 39.13 -46.92
N TYR A 78 -30.37 37.82 -46.68
CA TYR A 78 -31.08 36.85 -47.53
C TYR A 78 -32.60 36.83 -47.30
N GLY A 79 -33.05 37.15 -46.09
CA GLY A 79 -34.44 37.15 -45.68
C GLY A 79 -34.70 38.21 -44.62
N PRO A 80 -34.86 39.50 -44.99
CA PRO A 80 -34.99 40.59 -44.03
C PRO A 80 -36.26 40.53 -43.17
N ASP A 81 -37.24 39.71 -43.59
CA ASP A 81 -38.49 39.44 -42.86
C ASP A 81 -38.44 38.13 -42.03
N GLU A 82 -37.31 37.38 -42.04
CA GLU A 82 -37.11 36.16 -41.25
C GLU A 82 -36.41 36.48 -39.91
N GLU A 83 -36.73 35.73 -38.85
CA GLU A 83 -36.06 35.86 -37.55
C GLU A 83 -34.57 35.45 -37.66
N PRO A 84 -33.66 36.12 -36.93
CA PRO A 84 -32.24 35.76 -36.96
C PRO A 84 -32.05 34.32 -36.46
N PRO A 85 -31.11 33.55 -37.07
CA PRO A 85 -30.89 32.18 -36.66
C PRO A 85 -30.39 32.12 -35.20
N PRO A 86 -30.92 31.20 -34.38
CA PRO A 86 -30.55 31.14 -32.97
C PRO A 86 -29.09 30.69 -32.78
N VAL A 87 -28.48 31.18 -31.69
CA VAL A 87 -27.09 30.87 -31.31
C VAL A 87 -27.07 29.84 -30.18
N VAL A 88 -26.35 28.74 -30.39
CA VAL A 88 -26.16 27.63 -29.44
C VAL A 88 -24.74 27.67 -28.88
N PRO A 89 -24.55 28.23 -27.67
CA PRO A 89 -23.24 28.29 -27.03
C PRO A 89 -22.86 26.97 -26.36
N VAL A 90 -21.64 26.49 -26.63
CA VAL A 90 -21.08 25.25 -26.09
C VAL A 90 -19.78 25.56 -25.34
N PRO A 91 -19.63 25.13 -24.08
CA PRO A 91 -18.42 25.43 -23.29
C PRO A 91 -17.20 24.64 -23.80
N GLY A 92 -16.08 25.34 -23.96
CA GLY A 92 -14.78 24.81 -24.36
C GLY A 92 -13.65 25.19 -23.39
N SER A 93 -12.43 24.75 -23.72
CA SER A 93 -11.26 24.86 -22.84
C SER A 93 -10.86 26.30 -22.53
N GLY A 94 -11.06 27.23 -23.47
CA GLY A 94 -10.82 28.67 -23.24
C GLY A 94 -11.93 29.38 -22.45
N ASP A 95 -13.03 28.71 -22.12
CA ASP A 95 -14.10 29.29 -21.29
C ASP A 95 -13.88 29.05 -19.78
N ILE A 96 -12.75 28.44 -19.42
CA ILE A 96 -12.40 28.02 -18.07
C ILE A 96 -11.53 29.06 -17.38
N THR A 97 -12.03 29.61 -16.28
CA THR A 97 -11.18 30.31 -15.30
C THR A 97 -10.38 29.28 -14.50
N SER A 98 -9.07 29.21 -14.77
CA SER A 98 -8.17 28.25 -14.12
C SER A 98 -8.14 28.43 -12.60
N LEU A 99 -8.23 27.33 -11.87
CA LEU A 99 -8.14 27.23 -10.42
C LEU A 99 -6.72 26.90 -9.97
N SER A 100 -6.34 27.39 -8.78
CA SER A 100 -5.10 26.97 -8.13
C SER A 100 -5.15 25.47 -7.80
N PRO A 101 -4.07 24.69 -8.03
CA PRO A 101 -4.03 23.25 -7.72
C PRO A 101 -4.33 22.90 -6.26
N ASN A 102 -4.14 23.85 -5.34
CA ASN A 102 -4.39 23.65 -3.91
C ASN A 102 -5.86 23.90 -3.51
N ARG A 103 -6.73 24.30 -4.45
CA ARG A 103 -8.15 24.56 -4.16
C ARG A 103 -8.90 23.23 -4.09
N MET A 104 -9.72 23.05 -3.05
CA MET A 104 -10.51 21.82 -2.85
C MET A 104 -11.35 21.45 -4.08
N LEU A 105 -11.98 22.44 -4.73
CA LEU A 105 -12.74 22.26 -5.97
C LEU A 105 -11.89 21.71 -7.12
N ALA A 106 -10.62 22.12 -7.24
CA ALA A 106 -9.71 21.63 -8.29
C ALA A 106 -9.36 20.14 -8.08
N ASN A 107 -9.12 19.72 -6.84
CA ASN A 107 -8.86 18.32 -6.52
C ASN A 107 -10.12 17.45 -6.68
N ALA A 108 -11.28 17.95 -6.28
CA ALA A 108 -12.56 17.26 -6.46
C ALA A 108 -12.84 16.96 -7.94
N LEU A 109 -12.61 17.92 -8.83
CA LEU A 109 -12.89 17.79 -10.27
C LEU A 109 -11.84 16.97 -11.02
N THR A 110 -10.57 17.03 -10.62
CA THR A 110 -9.48 16.36 -11.35
C THR A 110 -9.16 14.97 -10.81
N GLN A 111 -9.06 14.81 -9.49
CA GLN A 111 -8.56 13.59 -8.84
C GLN A 111 -9.67 12.70 -8.27
N TRP A 112 -10.76 13.29 -7.77
CA TRP A 112 -11.80 12.56 -7.04
C TRP A 112 -13.12 12.40 -7.82
N TRP A 113 -13.16 12.90 -9.05
CA TRP A 113 -14.34 12.80 -9.90
C TRP A 113 -14.64 11.35 -10.30
N GLY A 114 -15.80 10.82 -9.88
CA GLY A 114 -16.28 9.47 -10.20
C GLY A 114 -16.68 8.59 -9.00
N SER A 115 -16.58 9.07 -7.75
CA SER A 115 -16.95 8.31 -6.54
C SER A 115 -18.43 8.46 -6.11
N SER A 116 -19.14 9.47 -6.61
CA SER A 116 -20.56 9.77 -6.32
C SER A 116 -21.20 10.33 -7.59
N GLY A 117 -22.48 10.03 -7.86
CA GLY A 117 -23.19 10.48 -9.07
C GLY A 117 -23.34 12.01 -9.18
N LEU A 118 -23.68 12.51 -10.37
CA LEU A 118 -23.79 13.95 -10.67
C LEU A 118 -24.88 14.70 -9.89
N GLN A 119 -25.84 13.99 -9.27
CA GLN A 119 -27.00 14.60 -8.60
C GLN A 119 -26.77 14.97 -7.13
N ASP A 120 -25.69 14.49 -6.49
CA ASP A 120 -25.40 14.75 -5.07
C ASP A 120 -24.27 15.78 -4.88
N GLN A 121 -24.00 16.63 -5.89
CA GLN A 121 -22.84 17.52 -5.95
C GLN A 121 -23.17 19.00 -6.18
N ASP A 122 -24.29 19.49 -5.61
CA ASP A 122 -24.77 20.86 -5.80
C ASP A 122 -23.71 21.93 -5.49
N ASP A 123 -22.94 21.79 -4.41
CA ASP A 123 -21.88 22.75 -4.05
C ASP A 123 -20.74 22.83 -5.09
N ILE A 124 -20.42 21.71 -5.73
CA ILE A 124 -19.40 21.63 -6.78
C ILE A 124 -19.93 22.26 -8.06
N ILE A 125 -21.19 21.98 -8.42
CA ILE A 125 -21.85 22.54 -9.60
C ILE A 125 -22.01 24.06 -9.46
N ASP A 126 -22.38 24.53 -8.27
CA ASP A 126 -22.45 25.96 -7.95
C ASP A 126 -21.08 26.63 -8.05
N GLY A 127 -20.03 25.97 -7.55
CA GLY A 127 -18.65 26.43 -7.68
C GLY A 127 -18.21 26.50 -9.16
N LEU A 128 -18.60 25.52 -9.98
CA LEU A 128 -18.35 25.55 -11.42
C LEU A 128 -19.05 26.73 -12.11
N ARG A 129 -20.30 27.02 -11.77
CA ARG A 129 -21.07 28.14 -12.36
C ARG A 129 -20.52 29.50 -11.92
N LYS A 130 -20.14 29.64 -10.64
CA LYS A 130 -19.75 30.94 -10.04
C LYS A 130 -18.27 31.28 -10.20
N ASP A 131 -17.39 30.27 -10.23
CA ASP A 131 -15.95 30.51 -10.17
C ASP A 131 -15.20 30.08 -11.43
N VAL A 132 -15.71 29.08 -12.17
CA VAL A 132 -14.99 28.49 -13.31
C VAL A 132 -15.57 28.97 -14.64
N PHE A 133 -16.90 28.96 -14.79
CA PHE A 133 -17.61 29.32 -16.02
C PHE A 133 -18.47 30.59 -15.89
N ALA A 134 -18.18 31.46 -14.92
CA ALA A 134 -19.04 32.63 -14.63
C ALA A 134 -19.22 33.56 -15.83
N ASP A 135 -18.13 33.88 -16.52
CA ASP A 135 -18.16 34.76 -17.69
C ASP A 135 -18.88 34.08 -18.86
N PHE A 136 -18.64 32.77 -19.04
CA PHE A 136 -19.34 31.95 -20.04
C PHE A 136 -20.84 31.90 -19.81
N GLU A 137 -21.29 31.61 -18.57
CA GLU A 137 -22.71 31.52 -18.24
C GLU A 137 -23.42 32.86 -18.44
N THR A 138 -22.75 33.97 -18.11
CA THR A 138 -23.28 35.33 -18.32
C THR A 138 -23.50 35.60 -19.81
N TRP A 139 -22.50 35.31 -20.65
CA TRP A 139 -22.60 35.47 -22.10
C TRP A 139 -23.61 34.49 -22.72
N ALA A 140 -23.54 33.21 -22.36
CA ALA A 140 -24.38 32.16 -22.90
C ALA A 140 -25.87 32.39 -22.55
N ALA A 141 -26.19 32.97 -21.39
CA ALA A 141 -27.55 33.34 -21.03
C ALA A 141 -28.14 34.39 -22.00
N ALA A 142 -27.33 35.38 -22.41
CA ALA A 142 -27.73 36.37 -23.41
C ALA A 142 -27.85 35.75 -24.81
N ALA A 143 -26.90 34.91 -25.23
CA ALA A 143 -26.98 34.22 -26.53
C ALA A 143 -28.17 33.26 -26.62
N ARG A 144 -28.55 32.60 -25.51
CA ARG A 144 -29.68 31.67 -25.43
C ARG A 144 -31.04 32.36 -25.35
N SER A 145 -31.13 33.67 -25.16
CA SER A 145 -32.44 34.35 -25.08
C SER A 145 -33.25 34.24 -26.37
N GLY A 146 -32.59 33.99 -27.51
CA GLY A 146 -33.22 33.70 -28.80
C GLY A 146 -33.61 32.23 -29.02
N LEU A 147 -33.28 31.31 -28.09
CA LEU A 147 -33.61 29.89 -28.21
C LEU A 147 -34.95 29.58 -27.53
N ILE A 148 -35.99 29.37 -28.34
CA ILE A 148 -37.29 28.93 -27.84
C ILE A 148 -37.19 27.44 -27.45
N GLY A 149 -37.54 27.13 -26.19
CA GLY A 149 -37.59 25.74 -25.71
C GLY A 149 -36.24 25.16 -25.26
N TRP A 150 -35.25 26.00 -24.91
CA TRP A 150 -34.01 25.54 -24.28
C TRP A 150 -34.28 24.85 -22.94
N HIS A 151 -33.83 23.60 -22.81
CA HIS A 151 -33.85 22.84 -21.57
C HIS A 151 -32.44 22.81 -20.96
N PRO A 152 -32.21 23.42 -19.78
CA PRO A 152 -30.88 23.42 -19.15
C PRO A 152 -30.52 22.05 -18.58
N GLY A 153 -29.25 21.66 -18.73
CA GLY A 153 -28.66 20.49 -18.08
C GLY A 153 -28.11 20.78 -16.69
N ILE A 154 -27.42 19.80 -16.10
CA ILE A 154 -26.90 19.89 -14.73
C ILE A 154 -25.67 20.81 -14.66
N LEU A 155 -24.68 20.61 -15.55
CA LEU A 155 -23.44 21.39 -15.51
C LEU A 155 -23.60 22.75 -16.21
N PRO A 156 -22.71 23.73 -15.92
CA PRO A 156 -22.68 25.01 -16.63
C PRO A 156 -22.62 24.77 -18.14
N GLY A 157 -23.44 25.49 -18.88
CA GLY A 157 -23.49 25.46 -20.32
C GLY A 157 -24.25 24.29 -20.95
N GLU A 158 -24.68 23.31 -20.17
CA GLU A 158 -25.38 22.15 -20.70
C GLU A 158 -26.84 22.39 -20.99
N GLY A 159 -27.37 21.62 -21.93
CA GLY A 159 -28.79 21.61 -22.19
C GLY A 159 -29.13 21.07 -23.57
N SER A 160 -30.37 21.26 -23.97
CA SER A 160 -30.86 20.82 -25.26
C SER A 160 -31.93 21.75 -25.83
N VAL A 161 -32.09 21.71 -27.14
CA VAL A 161 -33.13 22.44 -27.87
C VAL A 161 -33.60 21.63 -29.07
N LEU A 162 -34.86 21.79 -29.43
CA LEU A 162 -35.46 21.17 -30.60
C LEU A 162 -35.61 22.21 -31.72
N LEU A 163 -35.06 21.91 -32.90
CA LEU A 163 -35.30 22.68 -34.11
C LEU A 163 -36.32 21.93 -34.98
N GLU A 164 -37.41 22.61 -35.33
CA GLU A 164 -38.46 22.05 -36.20
C GLU A 164 -38.49 22.77 -37.55
N LYS A 165 -38.32 22.03 -38.66
CA LYS A 165 -38.40 22.59 -40.01
C LYS A 165 -39.16 21.66 -40.94
N SER A 166 -40.25 22.17 -41.51
CA SER A 166 -41.14 21.45 -42.44
C SER A 166 -41.55 20.05 -41.96
N GLY A 167 -41.85 19.91 -40.66
CA GLY A 167 -42.30 18.66 -40.04
C GLY A 167 -41.20 17.67 -39.62
N MET A 168 -39.92 18.02 -39.80
CA MET A 168 -38.80 17.27 -39.21
C MET A 168 -38.33 17.94 -37.91
N THR A 169 -37.99 17.09 -36.95
CA THR A 169 -37.52 17.44 -35.61
C THR A 169 -36.03 17.11 -35.48
N PHE A 170 -35.21 18.10 -35.12
CA PHE A 170 -33.77 18.00 -34.96
C PHE A 170 -33.38 18.37 -33.53
N GLY A 171 -32.87 17.41 -32.77
CA GLY A 171 -32.48 17.63 -31.39
C GLY A 171 -31.01 18.02 -31.27
N LEU A 172 -30.73 19.21 -30.75
CA LEU A 172 -29.37 19.61 -30.38
C LEU A 172 -29.18 19.41 -28.88
N VAL A 173 -28.09 18.74 -28.49
CA VAL A 173 -27.74 18.50 -27.08
C VAL A 173 -26.32 18.96 -26.83
N VAL A 174 -26.16 19.89 -25.89
CA VAL A 174 -24.89 20.47 -25.47
C VAL A 174 -24.43 19.79 -24.19
N VAL A 175 -23.22 19.24 -24.22
CA VAL A 175 -22.56 18.66 -23.04
C VAL A 175 -21.29 19.44 -22.71
N ASN A 176 -21.10 19.73 -21.42
CA ASN A 176 -19.88 20.36 -20.94
C ASN A 176 -18.84 19.27 -20.75
N SER A 177 -18.03 19.02 -21.77
CA SER A 177 -16.99 17.99 -21.72
C SER A 177 -15.74 18.42 -20.97
N VAL A 178 -15.57 19.72 -20.71
CA VAL A 178 -14.32 20.33 -20.25
C VAL A 178 -14.36 20.76 -18.77
N PHE A 179 -15.48 20.59 -18.06
CA PHE A 179 -15.64 21.06 -16.67
C PHE A 179 -14.61 20.53 -15.66
N ARG A 180 -13.87 19.47 -15.99
CA ARG A 180 -12.78 18.92 -15.17
C ARG A 180 -11.42 19.52 -15.48
N MET A 181 -11.31 20.28 -16.57
CA MET A 181 -10.07 20.84 -17.09
C MET A 181 -9.71 22.17 -16.41
N VAL A 182 -9.84 22.22 -15.08
CA VAL A 182 -9.79 23.46 -14.28
C VAL A 182 -8.39 23.88 -13.83
N LEU A 183 -7.34 23.12 -14.17
CA LEU A 183 -5.96 23.44 -13.80
C LEU A 183 -5.26 24.26 -14.90
N PRO A 184 -4.18 24.99 -14.58
CA PRO A 184 -3.28 25.53 -15.59
C PRO A 184 -2.66 24.35 -16.38
N ASP A 185 -2.85 24.32 -17.69
CA ASP A 185 -2.44 23.24 -18.60
C ASP A 185 -3.11 21.87 -18.32
N PRO A 186 -4.44 21.78 -18.44
CA PRO A 186 -5.18 20.56 -18.13
C PRO A 186 -4.91 19.46 -19.16
N SER A 187 -4.77 18.23 -18.69
CA SER A 187 -4.56 17.08 -19.58
C SER A 187 -5.83 16.74 -20.37
N PRO A 188 -5.75 16.44 -21.67
CA PRO A 188 -6.93 16.13 -22.52
C PRO A 188 -7.76 14.91 -22.08
N ASP A 189 -7.19 14.02 -21.26
CA ASP A 189 -7.88 12.85 -20.68
C ASP A 189 -8.88 13.22 -19.58
N LEU A 190 -8.87 14.46 -19.10
CA LEU A 190 -9.87 14.99 -18.17
C LEU A 190 -11.19 15.31 -18.87
N ALA A 191 -11.21 15.41 -20.21
CA ALA A 191 -12.44 15.59 -20.96
C ALA A 191 -13.36 14.36 -20.78
N THR A 192 -14.59 14.57 -20.33
CA THR A 192 -15.50 13.46 -19.99
C THR A 192 -16.94 13.76 -20.41
N CYS A 193 -17.67 12.71 -20.78
CA CYS A 193 -19.11 12.74 -20.97
C CYS A 193 -19.69 11.47 -20.34
N THR A 194 -20.62 11.60 -19.39
CA THR A 194 -21.28 10.45 -18.75
C THR A 194 -22.70 10.24 -19.27
N ALA A 195 -23.26 9.03 -19.09
CA ALA A 195 -24.63 8.75 -19.51
C ALA A 195 -25.67 9.57 -18.72
N GLU A 196 -25.40 9.83 -17.44
CA GLU A 196 -26.20 10.67 -16.56
C GLU A 196 -26.21 12.13 -17.03
N GLN A 197 -25.02 12.67 -17.32
CA GLN A 197 -24.82 14.01 -17.86
C GLN A 197 -25.59 14.20 -19.18
N LEU A 198 -25.45 13.27 -20.12
CA LEU A 198 -26.13 13.35 -21.41
C LEU A 198 -27.66 13.25 -21.29
N SER A 199 -28.15 12.34 -20.44
CA SER A 199 -29.58 12.18 -20.18
C SER A 199 -30.15 13.45 -19.53
N ALA A 200 -29.46 14.02 -18.55
CA ALA A 200 -29.88 15.27 -17.92
C ALA A 200 -29.90 16.45 -18.90
N ALA A 201 -28.87 16.59 -19.75
CA ALA A 201 -28.84 17.61 -20.81
C ALA A 201 -30.00 17.45 -21.79
N ALA A 202 -30.40 16.22 -22.12
CA ALA A 202 -31.53 15.88 -22.97
C ALA A 202 -32.92 15.95 -22.26
N GLY A 203 -32.97 16.37 -20.99
CA GLY A 203 -34.21 16.47 -20.23
C GLY A 203 -34.86 15.14 -19.84
N GLY A 204 -34.06 14.07 -19.72
CA GLY A 204 -34.51 12.75 -19.29
C GLY A 204 -33.78 11.61 -20.00
N ASP A 205 -34.45 10.48 -20.22
CA ASP A 205 -33.83 9.34 -20.91
C ASP A 205 -33.31 9.71 -22.31
N TRP A 206 -32.00 9.58 -22.52
CA TRP A 206 -31.33 9.90 -23.78
C TRP A 206 -31.90 9.14 -24.98
N ASN A 207 -32.19 7.85 -24.84
CA ASN A 207 -32.72 7.06 -25.95
C ASN A 207 -34.13 7.52 -26.32
N ARG A 208 -34.94 7.93 -25.32
CA ARG A 208 -36.26 8.53 -25.55
C ARG A 208 -36.15 9.86 -26.29
N TRP A 209 -35.20 10.73 -25.92
CA TRP A 209 -34.92 11.97 -26.65
C TRP A 209 -34.54 11.66 -28.10
N ARG A 210 -33.55 10.79 -28.29
CA ARG A 210 -33.04 10.36 -29.59
C ARG A 210 -34.16 9.86 -30.51
N HIS A 211 -34.99 8.92 -30.04
CA HIS A 211 -36.05 8.30 -30.84
C HIS A 211 -37.22 9.23 -31.18
N ARG A 212 -37.34 10.38 -30.50
CA ARG A 212 -38.35 11.41 -30.82
C ARG A 212 -37.90 12.37 -31.93
N ASN A 213 -36.61 12.34 -32.26
CA ASN A 213 -36.00 13.24 -33.23
C ASN A 213 -35.65 12.47 -34.51
N HIS A 214 -35.74 13.15 -35.64
CA HIS A 214 -35.30 12.60 -36.92
C HIS A 214 -33.76 12.52 -36.99
N LEU A 215 -33.07 13.42 -36.27
CA LEU A 215 -31.64 13.40 -36.03
C LEU A 215 -31.35 14.07 -34.69
N SER A 216 -30.46 13.48 -33.89
CA SER A 216 -29.92 14.09 -32.68
C SER A 216 -28.44 14.41 -32.86
N MET A 217 -28.02 15.63 -32.51
CA MET A 217 -26.64 16.08 -32.57
C MET A 217 -26.14 16.41 -31.17
N VAL A 218 -25.05 15.78 -30.76
CA VAL A 218 -24.36 16.07 -29.48
C VAL A 218 -23.16 16.95 -29.74
N LEU A 219 -23.08 18.05 -29.00
CA LEU A 219 -22.13 19.14 -29.17
C LEU A 219 -21.26 19.26 -27.91
N ALA A 220 -19.94 19.32 -28.09
CA ALA A 220 -18.98 19.46 -27.00
C ALA A 220 -17.82 20.41 -27.37
N GLY A 221 -17.23 21.11 -26.41
CA GLY A 221 -16.02 21.89 -26.67
C GLY A 221 -14.81 21.02 -26.96
N GLN A 222 -14.71 19.85 -26.33
CA GLN A 222 -13.60 18.90 -26.52
C GLN A 222 -14.12 17.47 -26.65
N ALA A 223 -13.60 16.73 -27.62
CA ALA A 223 -13.96 15.32 -27.81
C ALA A 223 -13.63 14.51 -26.56
N ALA A 224 -14.64 13.83 -26.01
CA ALA A 224 -14.54 13.02 -24.80
C ALA A 224 -14.83 11.54 -25.11
N PRO A 225 -14.40 10.61 -24.24
CA PRO A 225 -14.85 9.22 -24.29
C PRO A 225 -16.39 9.16 -24.25
N TRP A 226 -16.97 8.31 -25.10
CA TRP A 226 -18.42 8.13 -25.16
C TRP A 226 -18.91 7.15 -24.09
N PRO A 227 -20.08 7.36 -23.47
CA PRO A 227 -20.64 6.39 -22.53
C PRO A 227 -20.93 5.03 -23.19
N ASP A 228 -20.39 3.95 -22.63
CA ASP A 228 -20.56 2.57 -23.16
C ASP A 228 -22.03 2.11 -23.21
N ALA A 229 -22.92 2.75 -22.45
CA ALA A 229 -24.35 2.42 -22.40
C ALA A 229 -25.17 2.92 -23.61
N ILE A 230 -24.56 3.69 -24.52
CA ILE A 230 -25.25 4.34 -25.63
C ILE A 230 -24.79 3.75 -26.96
N ASP A 231 -25.75 3.26 -27.76
CA ASP A 231 -25.49 2.71 -29.08
C ASP A 231 -25.09 3.79 -30.09
N LEU A 232 -23.80 3.85 -30.42
CA LEU A 232 -23.24 4.75 -31.43
C LEU A 232 -23.56 4.33 -32.88
N GLY A 233 -24.07 3.11 -33.11
CA GLY A 233 -24.23 2.51 -34.45
C GLY A 233 -25.49 2.91 -35.22
N ALA A 234 -26.34 3.77 -34.66
CA ALA A 234 -27.62 4.12 -35.29
C ALA A 234 -27.56 5.43 -36.10
N SER A 235 -28.24 5.43 -37.25
CA SER A 235 -28.13 6.43 -38.32
C SER A 235 -28.76 7.81 -38.03
N ASP A 236 -29.25 8.00 -36.82
CA ASP A 236 -29.99 9.15 -36.31
C ASP A 236 -29.19 9.95 -35.25
N LEU A 237 -27.88 9.69 -35.11
CA LEU A 237 -26.99 10.37 -34.17
C LEU A 237 -25.75 10.99 -34.87
N LEU A 238 -25.46 12.24 -34.54
CA LEU A 238 -24.24 12.96 -34.91
C LEU A 238 -23.53 13.47 -33.64
N VAL A 239 -22.20 13.41 -33.63
CA VAL A 239 -21.36 13.95 -32.54
C VAL A 239 -20.37 14.96 -33.12
N ALA A 240 -20.30 16.16 -32.55
CA ALA A 240 -19.40 17.22 -33.03
C ALA A 240 -18.70 17.92 -31.86
N ALA A 241 -17.41 18.18 -32.06
CA ALA A 241 -16.59 18.90 -31.09
C ALA A 241 -15.65 19.89 -31.77
N ASN A 242 -15.10 20.85 -31.02
CA ASN A 242 -14.07 21.71 -31.57
C ASN A 242 -12.75 20.93 -31.81
N GLU A 243 -12.19 20.33 -30.75
CA GLU A 243 -10.86 19.66 -30.78
C GLU A 243 -10.82 18.30 -30.05
N GLY A 244 -9.73 17.54 -30.19
CA GLY A 244 -9.49 16.25 -29.50
C GLY A 244 -9.32 15.01 -30.41
N GLN A 245 -8.75 13.92 -29.86
CA GLN A 245 -8.61 12.63 -30.56
C GLN A 245 -9.56 11.58 -29.96
N SER A 246 -10.40 10.94 -30.79
CA SER A 246 -11.20 9.78 -30.38
C SER A 246 -10.27 8.61 -30.04
N THR A 247 -10.07 8.32 -28.76
CA THR A 247 -9.17 7.24 -28.28
C THR A 247 -9.83 5.88 -28.21
N VAL A 248 -11.15 5.77 -28.43
CA VAL A 248 -11.90 4.51 -28.36
C VAL A 248 -12.89 4.43 -29.53
N SER A 249 -12.87 3.30 -30.24
CA SER A 249 -13.75 2.90 -31.35
C SER A 249 -13.56 3.63 -32.71
N THR A 250 -13.20 2.85 -33.73
CA THR A 250 -13.08 3.26 -35.15
C THR A 250 -14.42 3.36 -35.88
N ALA A 251 -15.56 3.15 -35.21
CA ALA A 251 -16.88 3.12 -35.86
C ALA A 251 -17.47 4.52 -36.13
N HIS A 252 -17.28 5.49 -35.23
CA HIS A 252 -17.83 6.86 -35.37
C HIS A 252 -16.94 7.91 -34.66
N PRO A 253 -16.01 8.57 -35.37
CA PRO A 253 -15.20 9.65 -34.79
C PRO A 253 -16.04 10.92 -34.59
N TRP A 254 -15.82 11.64 -33.48
CA TRP A 254 -16.30 13.01 -33.30
C TRP A 254 -15.99 13.86 -34.54
N LEU A 255 -16.99 14.56 -35.06
CA LEU A 255 -16.79 15.55 -36.11
C LEU A 255 -16.06 16.75 -35.52
N THR A 256 -14.74 16.77 -35.64
CA THR A 256 -13.90 17.85 -35.10
C THR A 256 -13.78 19.00 -36.10
N VAL A 257 -14.03 20.24 -35.65
CA VAL A 257 -13.89 21.45 -36.49
C VAL A 257 -12.41 21.75 -36.77
N SER A 258 -11.53 21.66 -35.78
CA SER A 258 -10.15 22.21 -35.85
C SER A 258 -9.05 21.25 -36.34
N ARG A 259 -9.37 19.99 -36.72
CA ARG A 259 -8.37 19.00 -37.17
C ARG A 259 -7.92 19.12 -38.62
N THR A 260 -8.57 19.95 -39.44
CA THR A 260 -8.18 20.16 -40.84
C THR A 260 -7.31 21.42 -40.90
N PRO A 261 -6.03 21.35 -41.34
CA PRO A 261 -5.17 22.53 -41.37
C PRO A 261 -5.81 23.67 -42.18
N GLY A 262 -6.00 24.84 -41.55
CA GLY A 262 -6.60 26.01 -42.18
C GLY A 262 -8.13 26.08 -42.17
N ARG A 263 -8.83 25.20 -41.43
CA ARG A 263 -10.30 25.17 -41.39
C ARG A 263 -10.82 25.50 -40.00
N ARG A 264 -11.55 26.61 -39.87
CA ARG A 264 -11.97 27.18 -38.58
C ARG A 264 -13.50 27.15 -38.35
N HIS A 265 -14.29 26.76 -39.36
CA HIS A 265 -15.75 26.53 -39.26
C HIS A 265 -16.20 25.40 -40.19
N ARG A 266 -17.42 24.91 -39.97
CA ARG A 266 -18.13 23.96 -40.85
C ARG A 266 -19.54 24.45 -41.11
N LEU A 267 -20.00 24.34 -42.35
CA LEU A 267 -21.38 24.68 -42.74
C LEU A 267 -22.12 23.40 -43.11
N LEU A 268 -22.86 22.84 -42.15
CA LEU A 268 -23.50 21.53 -42.25
C LEU A 268 -24.90 21.65 -42.83
N ARG A 269 -25.11 21.10 -44.03
CA ARG A 269 -26.43 20.88 -44.62
C ARG A 269 -26.90 19.47 -44.30
N ILE A 270 -28.02 19.39 -43.60
CA ILE A 270 -28.75 18.16 -43.33
C ILE A 270 -29.94 18.11 -44.28
N SER A 271 -30.03 17.05 -45.07
CA SER A 271 -31.10 16.86 -46.05
C SER A 271 -31.86 15.57 -45.75
N GLY A 272 -33.19 15.64 -45.66
CA GLY A 272 -34.03 14.50 -45.31
C GLY A 272 -35.46 14.63 -45.82
N GLY A 273 -36.10 13.51 -46.12
CA GLY A 273 -37.50 13.42 -46.53
C GLY A 273 -37.98 11.98 -46.62
N GLY A 274 -39.04 11.63 -45.85
CA GLY A 274 -39.58 10.27 -45.78
C GLY A 274 -38.75 9.30 -44.93
N SER A 275 -38.99 7.99 -45.07
CA SER A 275 -38.37 6.91 -44.26
C SER A 275 -36.86 6.66 -44.53
N GLU A 276 -36.16 7.62 -45.13
CA GLU A 276 -34.73 7.52 -45.43
C GLU A 276 -33.88 8.22 -44.36
N SER A 277 -32.65 7.72 -44.13
CA SER A 277 -31.73 8.33 -43.15
C SER A 277 -31.28 9.71 -43.65
N PRO A 278 -31.19 10.72 -42.79
CA PRO A 278 -30.76 12.06 -43.18
C PRO A 278 -29.34 12.04 -43.79
N ALA A 279 -29.15 12.77 -44.89
CA ALA A 279 -27.84 12.92 -45.54
C ALA A 279 -27.17 14.21 -45.08
N LEU A 280 -25.92 14.12 -44.62
CA LEU A 280 -25.13 15.22 -44.09
C LEU A 280 -24.05 15.65 -45.08
N THR A 281 -24.01 16.95 -45.39
CA THR A 281 -23.04 17.55 -46.31
C THR A 281 -22.40 18.78 -45.68
N ASP A 282 -21.08 18.90 -45.71
CA ASP A 282 -20.35 20.09 -45.28
C ASP A 282 -20.08 20.99 -46.48
N LEU A 283 -20.86 22.07 -46.61
CA LEU A 283 -20.82 22.98 -47.75
C LEU A 283 -19.57 23.85 -47.79
N ALA A 284 -18.91 24.04 -46.64
CA ALA A 284 -17.64 24.74 -46.55
C ALA A 284 -16.44 23.85 -46.95
N ALA A 285 -16.67 22.60 -47.35
CA ALA A 285 -15.62 21.66 -47.75
C ALA A 285 -15.35 21.70 -49.27
N ALA A 286 -14.13 21.33 -49.67
CA ALA A 286 -13.83 21.02 -51.07
C ALA A 286 -14.75 19.89 -51.58
N ARG A 287 -15.16 19.90 -52.86
CA ARG A 287 -16.16 18.96 -53.43
C ARG A 287 -15.89 17.46 -53.14
N SER A 288 -14.63 17.06 -52.98
CA SER A 288 -14.23 15.68 -52.61
C SER A 288 -14.51 15.30 -51.15
N GLU A 289 -14.72 16.28 -50.27
CA GLU A 289 -14.87 16.14 -48.81
C GLU A 289 -16.25 16.59 -48.31
N GLN A 290 -17.14 17.04 -49.22
CA GLN A 290 -18.46 17.57 -48.87
C GLN A 290 -19.39 16.52 -48.25
N ARG A 291 -19.34 15.25 -48.68
CA ARG A 291 -20.24 14.21 -48.14
C ARG A 291 -19.67 13.59 -46.87
N ILE A 292 -20.36 13.80 -45.75
CA ILE A 292 -20.05 13.11 -44.49
C ILE A 292 -20.81 11.78 -44.50
N THR A 293 -20.08 10.67 -44.60
CA THR A 293 -20.69 9.34 -44.60
C THR A 293 -21.14 8.98 -43.18
N ILE A 294 -22.45 9.05 -42.93
CA ILE A 294 -23.05 8.40 -41.77
C ILE A 294 -23.07 6.91 -42.09
N THR A 295 -22.07 6.18 -41.60
CA THR A 295 -21.89 4.76 -41.90
C THR A 295 -23.12 3.98 -41.45
N ARG A 296 -23.95 3.51 -42.40
CA ARG A 296 -24.94 2.45 -42.10
C ARG A 296 -24.14 1.16 -41.90
N PRO A 297 -24.17 0.52 -40.73
CA PRO A 297 -23.65 -0.83 -40.63
C PRO A 297 -24.51 -1.71 -41.53
N ARG A 298 -23.88 -2.29 -42.55
CA ARG A 298 -24.42 -3.47 -43.23
C ARG A 298 -24.67 -4.49 -42.12
N PRO A 299 -25.85 -5.14 -42.04
CA PRO A 299 -26.08 -6.15 -41.04
C PRO A 299 -25.15 -7.32 -41.37
N THR A 300 -23.94 -7.32 -40.80
CA THR A 300 -23.37 -8.58 -40.35
C THR A 300 -24.42 -9.11 -39.41
N ALA A 301 -25.08 -10.19 -39.83
CA ALA A 301 -26.00 -10.94 -39.00
C ALA A 301 -25.23 -11.58 -37.83
N SER A 302 -24.64 -10.78 -36.95
CA SER A 302 -24.89 -10.92 -35.54
C SER A 302 -26.28 -10.31 -35.36
N ARG A 303 -27.37 -11.03 -35.66
CA ARG A 303 -27.93 -11.91 -34.63
C ARG A 303 -27.05 -11.84 -33.37
N VAL A 304 -27.23 -10.77 -32.59
CA VAL A 304 -27.37 -11.00 -31.16
C VAL A 304 -28.63 -11.87 -31.01
N GLN A 305 -28.52 -13.13 -31.44
CA GLN A 305 -28.75 -14.17 -30.46
C GLN A 305 -27.98 -13.66 -29.25
N THR A 306 -28.65 -13.61 -28.12
CA THR A 306 -28.05 -14.19 -26.93
C THR A 306 -27.31 -15.47 -27.35
N ALA A 307 -26.11 -15.34 -27.92
CA ALA A 307 -25.08 -16.31 -27.78
C ALA A 307 -24.97 -16.29 -26.28
N ALA A 308 -25.65 -17.24 -25.64
CA ALA A 308 -25.37 -17.59 -24.29
C ALA A 308 -23.84 -17.59 -24.26
N GLU A 309 -23.23 -16.66 -23.50
CA GLU A 309 -21.84 -16.82 -23.09
C GLU A 309 -21.70 -18.30 -22.84
N THR A 310 -20.87 -18.98 -23.64
CA THR A 310 -20.70 -20.41 -23.53
C THR A 310 -20.21 -20.63 -22.11
N TYR A 311 -21.14 -20.98 -21.23
CA TYR A 311 -20.90 -21.14 -19.81
C TYR A 311 -20.24 -22.49 -19.68
N ASP A 312 -18.93 -22.46 -19.88
CA ASP A 312 -18.07 -23.61 -19.68
C ASP A 312 -17.79 -23.74 -18.18
N GLU A 313 -18.75 -24.37 -17.48
CA GLU A 313 -18.63 -24.65 -16.05
C GLU A 313 -17.35 -25.45 -15.75
N GLU A 314 -16.95 -26.37 -16.64
CA GLU A 314 -15.75 -27.20 -16.43
C GLU A 314 -14.46 -26.37 -16.46
N SER A 315 -14.27 -25.52 -17.48
CA SER A 315 -13.10 -24.64 -17.57
C SER A 315 -13.02 -23.66 -16.40
N LEU A 316 -14.17 -23.08 -16.01
CA LEU A 316 -14.27 -22.18 -14.86
C LEU A 316 -13.90 -22.89 -13.55
N LEU A 317 -14.46 -24.08 -13.32
CA LEU A 317 -14.14 -24.89 -12.14
C LEU A 317 -12.70 -25.37 -12.15
N ALA A 318 -12.12 -25.69 -13.31
CA ALA A 318 -10.70 -26.03 -13.42
C ALA A 318 -9.81 -24.85 -13.00
N SER A 319 -10.16 -23.63 -13.44
CA SER A 319 -9.50 -22.40 -12.99
C SER A 319 -9.65 -22.19 -11.48
N PHE A 320 -10.85 -22.35 -10.94
CA PHE A 320 -11.11 -22.27 -9.50
C PHE A 320 -10.27 -23.28 -8.71
N TYR A 321 -10.30 -24.57 -9.07
CA TYR A 321 -9.55 -25.61 -8.38
C TYR A 321 -8.04 -25.43 -8.45
N LYS A 322 -7.52 -24.87 -9.56
CA LYS A 322 -6.10 -24.48 -9.67
C LYS A 322 -5.73 -23.45 -8.61
N GLN A 323 -6.62 -22.49 -8.33
CA GLN A 323 -6.39 -21.49 -7.28
C GLN A 323 -6.56 -22.08 -5.89
N VAL A 324 -7.58 -22.92 -5.64
CA VAL A 324 -7.79 -23.54 -4.31
C VAL A 324 -6.62 -24.44 -3.92
N ALA A 325 -6.02 -25.15 -4.88
CA ALA A 325 -4.83 -25.99 -4.64
C ALA A 325 -3.61 -25.21 -4.13
N THR A 326 -3.59 -23.87 -4.27
CA THR A 326 -2.54 -23.03 -3.68
C THR A 326 -2.67 -22.87 -2.17
N GLY A 327 -3.87 -23.04 -1.61
CA GLY A 327 -4.17 -22.76 -0.21
C GLY A 327 -4.16 -21.26 0.15
N GLN A 328 -4.13 -20.37 -0.84
CA GLN A 328 -4.04 -18.91 -0.63
C GLN A 328 -5.36 -18.17 -0.84
N MET A 329 -6.43 -18.85 -1.26
CA MET A 329 -7.69 -18.18 -1.60
C MET A 329 -8.41 -17.59 -0.39
N VAL A 330 -8.86 -16.35 -0.51
CA VAL A 330 -9.70 -15.68 0.49
C VAL A 330 -11.18 -15.87 0.13
N LEU A 331 -12.00 -16.19 1.12
CA LEU A 331 -13.46 -16.22 0.98
C LEU A 331 -14.06 -14.94 1.58
N VAL A 332 -14.94 -14.28 0.83
CA VAL A 332 -15.81 -13.20 1.31
C VAL A 332 -17.25 -13.69 1.22
N LEU A 333 -17.83 -13.99 2.38
CA LEU A 333 -19.20 -14.49 2.50
C LEU A 333 -20.14 -13.34 2.86
N VAL A 334 -21.15 -13.13 2.03
CA VAL A 334 -22.17 -12.09 2.22
C VAL A 334 -23.52 -12.69 2.57
N SER A 335 -23.87 -13.83 1.96
CA SER A 335 -25.07 -14.62 2.25
C SER A 335 -25.00 -16.02 1.63
N GLY A 336 -25.92 -16.89 2.04
CA GLY A 336 -26.17 -18.23 1.51
C GLY A 336 -25.85 -19.39 2.46
N VAL A 337 -25.37 -19.09 3.68
CA VAL A 337 -25.22 -20.08 4.76
C VAL A 337 -26.44 -20.11 5.68
N GLU A 338 -27.24 -19.03 5.65
CA GLU A 338 -28.41 -18.75 6.49
C GLU A 338 -29.62 -19.64 6.12
N GLU A 339 -29.76 -19.99 4.84
CA GLU A 339 -30.93 -20.68 4.27
C GLU A 339 -31.25 -22.01 4.97
N GLU A 340 -30.23 -22.80 5.32
CA GLU A 340 -30.40 -24.10 5.99
C GLU A 340 -30.90 -23.98 7.44
N ARG A 341 -30.71 -22.82 8.07
CA ARG A 341 -31.06 -22.55 9.47
C ARG A 341 -32.28 -21.65 9.64
N GLY A 342 -32.90 -21.24 8.54
CA GLY A 342 -34.06 -20.33 8.55
C GLY A 342 -33.73 -18.94 9.11
N LEU A 343 -32.47 -18.52 9.01
CA LEU A 343 -32.00 -17.20 9.40
C LEU A 343 -32.28 -16.20 8.27
N ILE A 344 -32.49 -14.93 8.62
CA ILE A 344 -32.63 -13.87 7.61
C ILE A 344 -31.26 -13.46 7.08
N THR A 345 -31.21 -12.88 5.88
CA THR A 345 -29.97 -12.30 5.33
C THR A 345 -29.79 -10.84 5.79
N VAL A 346 -28.59 -10.29 5.64
CA VAL A 346 -28.33 -8.87 5.92
C VAL A 346 -29.19 -7.94 5.04
N ASP A 347 -29.43 -8.31 3.78
CA ASP A 347 -30.33 -7.55 2.90
C ASP A 347 -31.77 -7.54 3.44
N GLU A 348 -32.25 -8.68 3.94
CA GLU A 348 -33.58 -8.78 4.54
C GLU A 348 -33.67 -8.00 5.86
N LEU A 349 -32.62 -8.04 6.70
CA LEU A 349 -32.53 -7.21 7.89
C LEU A 349 -32.60 -5.72 7.51
N GLY A 350 -31.81 -5.30 6.52
CA GLY A 350 -31.83 -3.93 6.01
C GLY A 350 -33.22 -3.50 5.54
N GLN A 351 -33.95 -4.35 4.82
CA GLN A 351 -35.32 -4.06 4.41
C GLN A 351 -36.30 -3.94 5.59
N ARG A 352 -36.19 -4.82 6.60
CA ARG A 352 -37.02 -4.78 7.80
C ARG A 352 -36.79 -3.50 8.60
N LEU A 353 -35.52 -3.12 8.79
CA LEU A 353 -35.14 -1.89 9.47
C LEU A 353 -35.57 -0.65 8.67
N ALA A 354 -35.32 -0.60 7.36
CA ALA A 354 -35.74 0.51 6.50
C ALA A 354 -37.25 0.72 6.57
N LYS A 355 -38.04 -0.36 6.50
CA LYS A 355 -39.49 -0.28 6.68
C LYS A 355 -39.90 0.20 8.07
N ALA A 356 -39.18 -0.19 9.12
CA ALA A 356 -39.47 0.24 10.48
C ALA A 356 -39.13 1.73 10.71
N VAL A 357 -38.08 2.24 10.07
CA VAL A 357 -37.65 3.64 10.16
C VAL A 357 -38.47 4.55 9.25
N PHE A 358 -38.60 4.20 7.97
CA PHE A 358 -39.17 5.06 6.93
C PHE A 358 -40.64 4.76 6.62
N GLY A 359 -41.24 3.73 7.24
CA GLY A 359 -42.61 3.26 6.98
C GLY A 359 -42.75 2.38 5.74
N GLU A 360 -41.91 2.59 4.73
CA GLU A 360 -41.76 1.76 3.53
C GLU A 360 -40.28 1.54 3.20
N VAL A 361 -39.98 0.64 2.25
CA VAL A 361 -38.60 0.44 1.77
C VAL A 361 -38.40 1.37 0.58
N PRO A 362 -37.50 2.38 0.65
CA PRO A 362 -37.24 3.27 -0.48
C PRO A 362 -36.78 2.52 -1.73
N VAL A 363 -36.98 3.11 -2.91
CA VAL A 363 -36.54 2.54 -4.20
C VAL A 363 -35.66 3.55 -4.92
N PRO A 364 -34.34 3.31 -5.07
CA PRO A 364 -33.62 2.12 -4.61
C PRO A 364 -33.51 2.03 -3.08
N PRO A 365 -33.35 0.80 -2.52
CA PRO A 365 -33.20 0.63 -1.08
C PRO A 365 -31.92 1.33 -0.58
N PRO A 366 -31.98 2.03 0.57
CA PRO A 366 -30.83 2.73 1.13
C PRO A 366 -29.76 1.73 1.56
N ALA A 367 -28.54 2.24 1.79
CA ALA A 367 -27.46 1.39 2.23
C ALA A 367 -27.73 0.79 3.62
N MET A 368 -27.25 -0.42 3.90
CA MET A 368 -27.36 -1.01 5.24
C MET A 368 -26.75 -0.10 6.32
N SER A 369 -25.60 0.54 6.05
CA SER A 369 -24.97 1.49 6.98
C SER A 369 -25.84 2.71 7.27
N GLU A 370 -26.49 3.27 6.25
CA GLU A 370 -27.40 4.42 6.40
C GLU A 370 -28.66 4.02 7.17
N THR A 371 -29.26 2.88 6.79
CA THR A 371 -30.43 2.31 7.46
C THR A 371 -30.13 2.02 8.94
N TRP A 372 -28.95 1.49 9.22
CA TRP A 372 -28.49 1.17 10.57
C TRP A 372 -28.32 2.43 11.42
N SER A 373 -27.66 3.47 10.91
CA SER A 373 -27.53 4.75 11.61
C SER A 373 -28.89 5.41 11.86
N ALA A 374 -29.81 5.36 10.89
CA ALA A 374 -31.16 5.88 11.05
C ALA A 374 -31.97 5.08 12.09
N ALA A 375 -31.84 3.75 12.10
CA ALA A 375 -32.49 2.89 13.08
C ALA A 375 -32.00 3.19 14.51
N LEU A 376 -30.69 3.30 14.72
CA LEU A 376 -30.11 3.65 16.02
C LEU A 376 -30.55 5.04 16.52
N ALA A 377 -30.78 5.99 15.61
CA ALA A 377 -31.20 7.34 15.95
C ALA A 377 -32.70 7.48 16.23
N GLN A 378 -33.54 6.64 15.63
CA GLN A 378 -35.01 6.84 15.60
C GLN A 378 -35.82 5.72 16.27
N MET A 379 -35.23 4.55 16.52
CA MET A 379 -35.95 3.40 17.07
C MET A 379 -35.52 3.07 18.51
N GLU A 380 -36.44 2.52 19.28
CA GLU A 380 -36.14 1.97 20.60
C GLU A 380 -35.19 0.76 20.49
N PRO A 381 -34.15 0.64 21.33
CA PRO A 381 -33.16 -0.44 21.26
C PRO A 381 -33.76 -1.85 21.23
N GLN A 382 -34.85 -2.07 21.97
CA GLN A 382 -35.55 -3.35 22.05
C GLN A 382 -36.14 -3.80 20.70
N VAL A 383 -36.54 -2.85 19.86
CA VAL A 383 -37.08 -3.15 18.52
C VAL A 383 -35.93 -3.61 17.61
N ILE A 384 -34.78 -2.93 17.68
CA ILE A 384 -33.59 -3.28 16.91
C ILE A 384 -33.08 -4.66 17.35
N GLU A 385 -32.98 -4.92 18.66
CA GLU A 385 -32.59 -6.20 19.23
C GLU A 385 -33.49 -7.36 18.78
N ARG A 386 -34.80 -7.11 18.66
CA ARG A 386 -35.74 -8.09 18.11
C ARG A 386 -35.45 -8.44 16.64
N GLU A 387 -35.10 -7.45 15.81
CA GLU A 387 -34.74 -7.70 14.42
C GLU A 387 -33.36 -8.39 14.30
N ILE A 388 -32.37 -8.01 15.13
CA ILE A 388 -31.07 -8.69 15.21
C ILE A 388 -31.24 -10.15 15.62
N SER A 389 -32.18 -10.45 16.52
CA SER A 389 -32.45 -11.82 16.96
C SER A 389 -32.86 -12.77 15.83
N ALA A 390 -33.29 -12.25 14.67
CA ALA A 390 -33.59 -13.06 13.48
C ALA A 390 -32.33 -13.52 12.71
N LEU A 391 -31.14 -12.96 13.02
CA LEU A 391 -29.84 -13.40 12.50
C LEU A 391 -29.21 -14.53 13.32
N TYR A 392 -29.78 -14.86 14.48
CA TYR A 392 -29.23 -15.84 15.43
C TYR A 392 -30.22 -16.98 15.69
N ASN A 393 -29.71 -18.20 15.79
CA ASN A 393 -30.50 -19.34 16.26
C ASN A 393 -29.74 -20.15 17.31
N ASP A 394 -30.25 -20.15 18.54
CA ASP A 394 -29.67 -20.83 19.71
C ASP A 394 -29.62 -22.37 19.57
N GLN A 395 -30.37 -22.94 18.63
CA GLN A 395 -30.34 -24.37 18.38
C GLN A 395 -29.03 -24.77 17.70
N LYS A 396 -28.19 -25.56 18.40
CA LYS A 396 -26.97 -26.20 17.88
C LYS A 396 -27.28 -27.25 16.80
N THR A 397 -27.76 -26.81 15.64
CA THR A 397 -28.05 -27.63 14.46
C THR A 397 -26.84 -27.69 13.53
N THR A 398 -26.55 -28.86 12.98
CA THR A 398 -25.50 -29.05 11.99
C THR A 398 -25.90 -28.43 10.64
N SER A 399 -25.11 -27.49 10.11
CA SER A 399 -25.23 -27.01 8.72
C SER A 399 -24.18 -27.71 7.83
N PRO A 400 -24.60 -28.56 6.87
CA PRO A 400 -23.69 -29.14 5.89
C PRO A 400 -22.93 -28.09 5.08
N THR A 401 -23.59 -26.98 4.71
CA THR A 401 -22.95 -25.89 3.97
C THR A 401 -21.83 -25.23 4.78
N ALA A 402 -22.11 -24.83 6.02
CA ALA A 402 -21.10 -24.26 6.92
C ALA A 402 -19.91 -25.23 7.15
N HIS A 403 -20.20 -26.51 7.39
CA HIS A 403 -19.16 -27.53 7.58
C HIS A 403 -18.27 -27.69 6.33
N ARG A 404 -18.83 -27.58 5.12
CA ARG A 404 -18.04 -27.65 3.87
C ARG A 404 -17.18 -26.41 3.67
N ILE A 405 -17.73 -25.23 3.96
CA ILE A 405 -17.00 -23.96 3.89
C ILE A 405 -15.80 -23.98 4.86
N LEU A 406 -16.04 -24.26 6.15
CA LEU A 406 -14.97 -24.33 7.16
C LEU A 406 -13.95 -25.45 6.87
N GLY A 407 -14.41 -26.50 6.20
CA GLY A 407 -13.58 -27.63 5.77
C GLY A 407 -12.78 -27.40 4.49
N THR A 408 -12.75 -26.21 3.91
CA THR A 408 -12.04 -25.89 2.65
C THR A 408 -10.76 -25.09 2.94
N PRO A 409 -9.66 -25.22 2.16
CA PRO A 409 -8.39 -24.53 2.44
C PRO A 409 -8.42 -23.04 2.07
N TRP A 410 -9.21 -22.26 2.80
CA TRP A 410 -9.23 -20.81 2.71
C TRP A 410 -8.05 -20.22 3.49
N SER A 411 -7.34 -19.25 2.94
CA SER A 411 -6.33 -18.50 3.69
C SER A 411 -6.98 -17.70 4.82
N ARG A 412 -8.17 -17.13 4.56
CA ARG A 412 -9.05 -16.50 5.54
C ARG A 412 -10.49 -16.47 5.02
N ILE A 413 -11.45 -16.48 5.94
CA ILE A 413 -12.87 -16.26 5.66
C ILE A 413 -13.27 -14.93 6.28
N TYR A 414 -13.77 -14.01 5.47
CA TYR A 414 -14.40 -12.77 5.90
C TYR A 414 -15.90 -12.92 5.78
N ASP A 415 -16.58 -12.92 6.91
CA ASP A 415 -18.01 -13.14 7.04
C ASP A 415 -18.73 -11.83 7.32
N PHE A 416 -19.52 -11.37 6.34
CA PHE A 416 -20.35 -10.18 6.43
C PHE A 416 -21.82 -10.51 6.78
N THR A 417 -22.18 -11.79 6.99
CA THR A 417 -23.57 -12.20 7.26
C THR A 417 -24.09 -11.73 8.61
N ALA A 418 -23.20 -11.38 9.55
CA ALA A 418 -23.48 -11.11 10.96
C ALA A 418 -24.17 -12.27 11.72
N SER A 419 -24.35 -13.42 11.07
CA SER A 419 -25.04 -14.58 11.62
C SER A 419 -24.12 -15.45 12.47
N ASP A 420 -24.69 -16.32 13.30
CA ASP A 420 -23.92 -17.36 14.02
C ASP A 420 -23.72 -18.64 13.21
N ALA A 421 -24.11 -18.68 11.93
CA ALA A 421 -24.17 -19.93 11.16
C ALA A 421 -22.81 -20.61 11.00
N LEU A 422 -21.73 -19.84 10.77
CA LEU A 422 -20.38 -20.39 10.70
C LEU A 422 -19.75 -20.57 12.09
N SER A 423 -19.92 -19.60 12.99
CA SER A 423 -19.29 -19.61 14.32
C SER A 423 -19.83 -20.72 15.22
N SER A 424 -21.13 -21.02 15.17
CA SER A 424 -21.76 -22.13 15.89
C SER A 424 -21.22 -23.49 15.44
N VAL A 425 -21.04 -23.69 14.14
CA VAL A 425 -20.47 -24.94 13.58
C VAL A 425 -18.98 -25.05 13.91
N ALA A 426 -18.23 -23.94 13.84
CA ALA A 426 -16.84 -23.91 14.26
C ALA A 426 -16.67 -24.33 15.73
N ALA A 427 -17.59 -23.92 16.61
CA ALA A 427 -17.59 -24.30 18.03
C ALA A 427 -17.97 -25.77 18.29
N LEU A 428 -18.75 -26.41 17.39
CA LEU A 428 -19.26 -27.78 17.56
C LEU A 428 -18.38 -28.87 16.96
N THR A 429 -17.46 -28.52 16.06
CA THR A 429 -16.68 -29.50 15.30
C THR A 429 -15.56 -30.09 16.17
N PRO A 430 -15.55 -31.40 16.50
CA PRO A 430 -14.56 -31.96 17.41
C PRO A 430 -13.20 -32.20 16.73
N ARG A 431 -12.20 -31.40 17.13
CA ARG A 431 -10.70 -31.53 17.05
C ARG A 431 -9.96 -30.78 15.92
N PRO A 432 -8.68 -30.40 16.15
CA PRO A 432 -8.10 -29.78 17.35
C PRO A 432 -8.41 -28.27 17.34
N ALA A 433 -8.24 -27.56 18.45
CA ALA A 433 -8.38 -26.10 18.56
C ALA A 433 -7.44 -25.28 17.63
N ASP A 434 -6.75 -25.93 16.69
CA ASP A 434 -5.70 -25.41 15.82
C ASP A 434 -6.16 -25.07 14.39
N SER A 435 -7.32 -25.56 13.92
CA SER A 435 -7.68 -25.43 12.51
C SER A 435 -8.46 -24.16 12.17
N VAL A 436 -9.40 -23.74 13.03
CA VAL A 436 -10.23 -22.55 12.79
C VAL A 436 -10.24 -21.67 14.03
N THR A 437 -9.94 -20.39 13.88
CA THR A 437 -10.12 -19.38 14.92
C THR A 437 -11.25 -18.44 14.51
N VAL A 438 -12.24 -18.24 15.38
CA VAL A 438 -13.30 -17.26 15.18
C VAL A 438 -12.86 -15.93 15.79
N ILE A 439 -13.00 -14.86 15.03
CA ILE A 439 -12.57 -13.50 15.37
C ILE A 439 -13.78 -12.59 15.17
N ASN A 440 -14.12 -11.79 16.18
CA ASN A 440 -15.15 -10.77 16.05
C ASN A 440 -14.49 -9.43 15.70
N ALA A 441 -14.60 -8.98 14.45
CA ALA A 441 -13.91 -7.78 13.98
C ALA A 441 -14.38 -6.48 14.67
N CYS A 442 -15.53 -6.48 15.34
CA CYS A 442 -16.00 -5.33 16.11
C CYS A 442 -15.17 -5.09 17.39
N HIS A 443 -14.42 -6.09 17.86
CA HIS A 443 -13.68 -6.02 19.13
C HIS A 443 -12.22 -6.47 18.99
N ASP A 444 -11.98 -7.54 18.23
CA ASP A 444 -10.69 -8.18 18.12
C ASP A 444 -9.89 -7.55 16.98
N LYS A 445 -8.76 -6.91 17.31
CA LYS A 445 -7.83 -6.36 16.31
C LYS A 445 -7.08 -7.48 15.57
N PRO A 446 -6.66 -7.26 14.31
CA PRO A 446 -5.84 -8.23 13.62
C PRO A 446 -4.49 -8.43 14.33
N GLY A 447 -3.97 -9.65 14.28
CA GLY A 447 -2.73 -10.03 14.95
C GLY A 447 -2.00 -11.16 14.24
N LYS A 448 -1.07 -11.81 14.94
CA LYS A 448 -0.35 -12.96 14.39
C LYS A 448 -1.31 -14.12 14.15
N LYS A 449 -1.39 -14.56 12.89
CA LYS A 449 -2.16 -15.75 12.52
C LYS A 449 -1.61 -17.01 13.18
N ASN A 450 -2.43 -17.66 13.99
CA ASN A 450 -2.06 -18.84 14.76
C ASN A 450 -2.81 -20.12 14.36
N SER A 451 -3.80 -20.06 13.48
CA SER A 451 -4.60 -21.21 13.01
C SER A 451 -4.50 -21.41 11.50
N LEU A 452 -5.03 -22.53 10.99
CA LEU A 452 -5.05 -22.78 9.54
C LEU A 452 -5.98 -21.80 8.82
N VAL A 453 -7.15 -21.55 9.39
CA VAL A 453 -8.20 -20.67 8.88
C VAL A 453 -8.63 -19.71 9.98
N GLU A 454 -8.71 -18.42 9.65
CA GLU A 454 -9.36 -17.43 10.51
C GLU A 454 -10.74 -17.11 9.91
N LEU A 455 -11.77 -17.18 10.73
CA LEU A 455 -13.12 -16.73 10.43
C LEU A 455 -13.30 -15.35 11.07
N VAL A 456 -13.26 -14.31 10.26
CA VAL A 456 -13.40 -12.91 10.70
C VAL A 456 -14.82 -12.47 10.44
N ALA A 457 -15.62 -12.36 11.50
CA ALA A 457 -16.97 -11.82 11.45
C ALA A 457 -16.90 -10.29 11.37
N MET A 458 -16.98 -9.75 10.15
CA MET A 458 -16.77 -8.33 9.85
C MET A 458 -17.84 -7.44 10.46
N ASN A 459 -19.09 -7.91 10.48
CA ASN A 459 -20.23 -7.18 11.06
C ASN A 459 -20.56 -7.63 12.49
N GLY A 460 -19.67 -8.38 13.14
CA GLY A 460 -19.91 -9.02 14.44
C GLY A 460 -20.66 -10.35 14.33
N ILE A 461 -21.02 -10.93 15.48
CA ILE A 461 -21.74 -12.20 15.57
C ILE A 461 -22.99 -11.96 16.40
N ALA A 462 -24.16 -12.02 15.76
CA ALA A 462 -25.44 -11.76 16.42
C ALA A 462 -25.63 -12.67 17.64
N SER A 463 -25.99 -12.06 18.77
CA SER A 463 -26.38 -12.76 20.01
C SER A 463 -27.71 -12.24 20.58
N GLY A 464 -28.48 -11.50 19.76
CA GLY A 464 -29.72 -10.85 20.15
C GLY A 464 -29.55 -9.53 20.90
N THR A 465 -28.32 -9.09 21.15
CA THR A 465 -28.02 -7.79 21.79
C THR A 465 -27.52 -6.77 20.77
N LEU A 466 -27.79 -5.49 21.03
CA LEU A 466 -27.41 -4.40 20.13
C LEU A 466 -25.88 -4.28 19.94
N THR A 467 -25.10 -4.60 20.98
CA THR A 467 -23.63 -4.49 20.95
C THR A 467 -22.93 -5.65 20.24
N SER A 468 -23.68 -6.69 19.83
CA SER A 468 -23.11 -7.90 19.23
C SER A 468 -22.77 -7.76 17.74
N VAL A 469 -23.33 -6.73 17.08
CA VAL A 469 -23.17 -6.46 15.66
C VAL A 469 -22.94 -4.98 15.40
N ASP A 470 -22.26 -4.65 14.31
CA ASP A 470 -22.14 -3.29 13.81
C ASP A 470 -22.15 -3.30 12.29
N PHE A 471 -23.03 -2.49 11.69
CA PHE A 471 -23.20 -2.35 10.25
C PHE A 471 -22.82 -0.95 9.71
N HIS A 472 -22.22 -0.08 10.52
CA HIS A 472 -21.63 1.17 10.01
C HIS A 472 -20.55 0.88 8.95
N HIS A 473 -20.22 1.88 8.15
CA HIS A 473 -19.10 1.76 7.21
C HIS A 473 -17.78 1.96 7.99
N PRO A 474 -16.87 0.95 8.03
CA PRO A 474 -15.55 1.17 8.61
C PRO A 474 -14.73 2.12 7.74
N ASP A 475 -14.11 3.13 8.35
CA ASP A 475 -13.25 4.08 7.66
C ASP A 475 -11.82 3.53 7.57
N SER A 476 -11.25 3.46 6.36
CA SER A 476 -9.86 3.04 6.19
C SER A 476 -8.83 4.08 6.66
N ASP A 477 -9.23 5.19 7.28
CA ASP A 477 -8.32 6.06 8.01
C ASP A 477 -8.28 5.73 9.52
N ASP A 478 -9.31 5.05 10.03
CA ASP A 478 -9.41 4.70 11.45
C ASP A 478 -8.54 3.48 11.84
N THR A 479 -8.39 3.28 13.14
CA THR A 479 -7.53 2.29 13.80
C THR A 479 -8.30 1.41 14.80
N ASP A 480 -9.63 1.53 14.81
CA ASP A 480 -10.51 0.55 15.44
C ASP A 480 -10.36 -0.83 14.79
N ALA A 481 -10.81 -1.87 15.50
CA ALA A 481 -10.61 -3.25 15.08
C ALA A 481 -11.19 -3.55 13.69
N ARG A 482 -12.39 -3.07 13.35
CA ARG A 482 -13.06 -3.40 12.09
C ARG A 482 -12.39 -2.68 10.93
N SER A 483 -11.95 -1.44 11.13
CA SER A 483 -11.20 -0.67 10.13
C SER A 483 -9.82 -1.28 9.83
N LEU A 484 -9.12 -1.79 10.85
CA LEU A 484 -7.88 -2.54 10.66
C LEU A 484 -8.11 -3.85 9.88
N TRP A 485 -9.20 -4.58 10.17
CA TRP A 485 -9.57 -5.77 9.39
C TRP A 485 -9.97 -5.44 7.95
N LEU A 486 -10.65 -4.31 7.71
CA LEU A 486 -10.94 -3.83 6.36
C LEU A 486 -9.64 -3.53 5.60
N LYS A 487 -8.67 -2.85 6.23
CA LYS A 487 -7.33 -2.61 5.64
C LYS A 487 -6.63 -3.92 5.27
N ARG A 488 -6.66 -4.92 6.17
CA ARG A 488 -6.09 -6.25 5.91
C ARG A 488 -6.79 -6.95 4.75
N LEU A 489 -8.13 -6.94 4.71
CA LEU A 489 -8.91 -7.50 3.61
C LEU A 489 -8.55 -6.83 2.27
N LYS A 490 -8.52 -5.49 2.22
CA LYS A 490 -8.10 -4.74 1.03
C LYS A 490 -6.71 -5.17 0.54
N ALA A 491 -5.75 -5.32 1.46
CA ALA A 491 -4.40 -5.79 1.11
C ALA A 491 -4.41 -7.22 0.55
N GLU A 492 -5.15 -8.12 1.19
CA GLU A 492 -5.19 -9.53 0.80
C GLU A 492 -5.88 -9.76 -0.54
N MET A 493 -6.89 -8.96 -0.87
CA MET A 493 -7.52 -9.01 -2.19
C MET A 493 -6.60 -8.57 -3.33
N LEU A 494 -5.54 -7.80 -3.04
CA LEU A 494 -4.50 -7.45 -4.01
C LEU A 494 -3.43 -8.53 -4.13
N CYS A 495 -3.30 -9.39 -3.11
CA CYS A 495 -2.23 -10.38 -2.97
C CYS A 495 -2.68 -11.83 -3.18
N HIS A 496 -3.99 -12.09 -3.21
CA HIS A 496 -4.56 -13.43 -3.24
C HIS A 496 -5.79 -13.51 -4.17
N PRO A 497 -6.08 -14.71 -4.72
CA PRO A 497 -7.37 -14.97 -5.35
C PRO A 497 -8.52 -14.86 -4.34
N VAL A 498 -9.66 -14.36 -4.79
CA VAL A 498 -10.82 -14.08 -3.92
C VAL A 498 -12.07 -14.77 -4.46
N VAL A 499 -12.90 -15.29 -3.57
CA VAL A 499 -14.24 -15.82 -3.90
C VAL A 499 -15.28 -15.05 -3.10
N PHE A 500 -16.26 -14.48 -3.78
CA PHE A 500 -17.46 -13.91 -3.17
C PHE A 500 -18.59 -14.94 -3.18
N MET A 501 -19.34 -15.04 -2.08
CA MET A 501 -20.56 -15.87 -1.99
C MET A 501 -21.76 -15.02 -1.58
N ALA A 502 -22.84 -15.10 -2.37
CA ALA A 502 -24.10 -14.44 -2.08
C ALA A 502 -25.30 -15.23 -2.60
N SER A 503 -26.39 -15.28 -1.83
CA SER A 503 -27.65 -15.94 -2.24
C SER A 503 -28.31 -15.27 -3.45
N SER A 504 -28.06 -13.97 -3.65
CA SER A 504 -28.65 -13.20 -4.75
C SER A 504 -27.59 -12.38 -5.50
N PRO A 505 -27.60 -12.38 -6.85
CA PRO A 505 -26.71 -11.55 -7.65
C PRO A 505 -27.08 -10.05 -7.60
N SER A 506 -28.29 -9.71 -7.15
CA SER A 506 -28.77 -8.34 -6.97
C SER A 506 -28.68 -7.86 -5.51
N SER A 507 -27.99 -8.61 -4.64
CA SER A 507 -27.80 -8.30 -3.23
C SER A 507 -27.16 -6.93 -3.01
N ALA A 508 -27.77 -6.06 -2.20
CA ALA A 508 -27.23 -4.73 -1.91
C ALA A 508 -25.94 -4.86 -1.08
N ALA A 509 -25.95 -5.73 -0.06
CA ALA A 509 -24.78 -6.04 0.77
C ALA A 509 -23.60 -6.58 -0.05
N LEU A 510 -23.87 -7.42 -1.07
CA LEU A 510 -22.82 -7.92 -1.98
C LEU A 510 -22.14 -6.77 -2.69
N TRP A 511 -22.93 -5.89 -3.28
CA TRP A 511 -22.38 -4.82 -4.11
C TRP A 511 -21.74 -3.70 -3.29
N GLN A 512 -22.23 -3.45 -2.08
CA GLN A 512 -21.53 -2.63 -1.11
C GLN A 512 -20.16 -3.22 -0.80
N THR A 513 -20.11 -4.51 -0.48
CA THR A 513 -18.86 -5.21 -0.21
C THR A 513 -17.92 -5.13 -1.41
N VAL A 514 -18.37 -5.45 -2.63
CA VAL A 514 -17.55 -5.35 -3.85
C VAL A 514 -17.05 -3.92 -4.10
N SER A 515 -17.87 -2.90 -3.84
CA SER A 515 -17.51 -1.49 -4.05
C SER A 515 -16.38 -1.00 -3.15
N LEU A 516 -16.20 -1.58 -1.96
CA LEU A 516 -15.07 -1.27 -1.06
C LEU A 516 -13.71 -1.49 -1.70
N PHE A 517 -13.65 -2.27 -2.78
CA PHE A 517 -12.42 -2.81 -3.35
C PHE A 517 -12.11 -2.32 -4.76
N GLY A 518 -13.06 -1.65 -5.43
CA GLY A 518 -12.90 -1.12 -6.78
C GLY A 518 -12.61 -2.16 -7.88
N PRO A 519 -12.46 -1.70 -9.14
CA PRO A 519 -12.17 -2.59 -10.27
C PRO A 519 -10.78 -3.25 -10.13
N PRO A 520 -10.56 -4.43 -10.74
CA PRO A 520 -9.28 -5.14 -10.66
C PRO A 520 -8.14 -4.32 -11.27
N GLY A 521 -6.96 -4.41 -10.64
CA GLY A 521 -5.74 -3.70 -11.03
C GLY A 521 -5.03 -4.29 -12.26
N GLY A 522 -5.60 -4.13 -13.45
CA GLY A 522 -4.96 -4.48 -14.73
C GLY A 522 -4.65 -5.97 -14.92
N ALA A 523 -3.83 -6.29 -15.93
CA ALA A 523 -3.62 -7.66 -16.42
C ALA A 523 -2.95 -8.64 -15.44
N ASN A 524 -2.33 -8.15 -14.36
CA ASN A 524 -1.65 -8.96 -13.34
C ASN A 524 -2.49 -9.17 -12.06
N ALA A 525 -3.76 -8.76 -12.06
CA ALA A 525 -4.63 -8.96 -10.91
C ALA A 525 -4.91 -10.46 -10.64
N PHE A 526 -5.00 -10.83 -9.36
CA PHE A 526 -5.46 -12.16 -8.99
C PHE A 526 -6.92 -12.38 -9.41
N PRO A 527 -7.30 -13.62 -9.79
CA PRO A 527 -8.65 -13.90 -10.21
C PRO A 527 -9.64 -13.71 -9.06
N ARG A 528 -10.77 -13.07 -9.37
CA ARG A 528 -11.90 -12.88 -8.47
C ARG A 528 -13.06 -13.73 -8.98
N PHE A 529 -13.58 -14.61 -8.14
CA PHE A 529 -14.74 -15.44 -8.44
C PHE A 529 -15.96 -14.94 -7.68
N ILE A 530 -17.14 -15.16 -8.23
CA ILE A 530 -18.40 -14.96 -7.51
C ILE A 530 -19.27 -16.20 -7.67
N VAL A 531 -19.76 -16.74 -6.55
CA VAL A 531 -20.68 -17.87 -6.48
C VAL A 531 -22.04 -17.31 -6.06
N THR A 532 -22.96 -17.29 -7.03
CA THR A 532 -24.34 -16.83 -6.82
C THR A 532 -25.22 -17.40 -7.94
N PRO A 533 -26.54 -17.56 -7.74
CA PRO A 533 -27.44 -18.00 -8.81
C PRO A 533 -27.35 -17.14 -10.08
N ALA A 534 -27.93 -17.62 -11.18
CA ALA A 534 -27.98 -16.84 -12.41
C ALA A 534 -28.76 -15.52 -12.18
N GLY A 535 -28.13 -14.40 -12.49
CA GLY A 535 -28.73 -13.08 -12.37
C GLY A 535 -29.36 -12.57 -13.66
N THR A 536 -29.88 -11.35 -13.59
CA THR A 536 -30.35 -10.59 -14.75
C THR A 536 -29.18 -10.28 -15.69
N SER A 537 -29.48 -9.74 -16.87
CA SER A 537 -28.43 -9.22 -17.77
C SER A 537 -27.68 -8.05 -17.12
N ALA A 538 -28.34 -7.23 -16.30
CA ALA A 538 -27.71 -6.13 -15.57
C ALA A 538 -26.71 -6.65 -14.52
N ASP A 539 -27.07 -7.67 -13.76
CA ASP A 539 -26.16 -8.27 -12.76
C ASP A 539 -24.91 -8.85 -13.44
N ARG A 540 -25.08 -9.50 -14.60
CA ARG A 540 -23.95 -10.05 -15.38
C ARG A 540 -23.01 -8.97 -15.88
N VAL A 541 -23.55 -7.88 -16.42
CA VAL A 541 -22.74 -6.72 -16.84
C VAL A 541 -22.01 -6.13 -15.64
N ARG A 542 -22.68 -5.97 -14.50
CA ARG A 542 -22.09 -5.44 -13.27
C ARG A 542 -20.96 -6.34 -12.73
N MET A 543 -21.13 -7.67 -12.77
CA MET A 543 -20.07 -8.63 -12.42
C MET A 543 -18.87 -8.49 -13.36
N ASN A 544 -19.11 -8.42 -14.67
CA ASN A 544 -18.06 -8.28 -15.68
C ASN A 544 -17.29 -6.95 -15.52
N GLN A 545 -17.98 -5.84 -15.26
CA GLN A 545 -17.36 -4.53 -15.01
C GLN A 545 -16.46 -4.53 -13.76
N ASN A 546 -16.79 -5.36 -12.76
CA ASN A 546 -15.98 -5.54 -11.55
C ASN A 546 -14.95 -6.68 -11.67
N GLY A 547 -14.81 -7.27 -12.86
CA GLY A 547 -13.90 -8.38 -13.15
C GLY A 547 -14.16 -9.65 -12.35
N LEU A 548 -15.43 -9.91 -12.01
CA LEU A 548 -15.85 -11.09 -11.27
C LEU A 548 -16.17 -12.24 -12.24
N THR A 549 -15.51 -13.38 -12.03
CA THR A 549 -15.76 -14.62 -12.76
C THR A 549 -16.93 -15.36 -12.13
N HIS A 550 -18.07 -15.44 -12.84
CA HIS A 550 -19.32 -15.96 -12.28
C HIS A 550 -19.42 -17.49 -12.33
N ILE A 551 -19.58 -18.13 -11.16
CA ILE A 551 -19.98 -19.51 -10.98
C ILE A 551 -21.48 -19.53 -10.68
N ARG A 552 -22.29 -19.97 -11.65
CA ARG A 552 -23.76 -19.89 -11.67
C ARG A 552 -24.43 -20.96 -10.79
N ARG A 553 -24.21 -20.89 -9.47
CA ARG A 553 -24.72 -21.82 -8.45
C ARG A 553 -25.05 -21.06 -7.18
N SER A 554 -26.01 -21.54 -6.38
CA SER A 554 -26.19 -20.99 -5.03
C SER A 554 -24.99 -21.35 -4.14
N PRO A 555 -24.66 -20.53 -3.13
CA PRO A 555 -23.58 -20.85 -2.18
C PRO A 555 -23.74 -22.22 -1.51
N ALA A 556 -24.96 -22.60 -1.14
CA ALA A 556 -25.27 -23.90 -0.56
C ALA A 556 -25.00 -25.06 -1.55
N GLU A 557 -25.52 -24.97 -2.79
CA GLU A 557 -25.31 -26.02 -3.80
C GLU A 557 -23.82 -26.17 -4.13
N PHE A 558 -23.11 -25.05 -4.31
CA PHE A 558 -21.68 -25.03 -4.59
C PHE A 558 -20.88 -25.67 -3.45
N SER A 559 -21.15 -25.30 -2.21
CA SER A 559 -20.46 -25.82 -1.04
C SER A 559 -20.65 -27.33 -0.88
N ILE A 560 -21.89 -27.82 -1.05
CA ILE A 560 -22.20 -29.24 -0.92
C ILE A 560 -21.57 -30.06 -2.06
N ARG A 561 -21.63 -29.59 -3.31
CA ARG A 561 -21.23 -30.38 -4.49
C ARG A 561 -19.78 -30.20 -4.93
N ARG A 562 -19.18 -29.02 -4.71
CA ARG A 562 -17.84 -28.67 -5.24
C ARG A 562 -16.77 -28.60 -4.15
N LEU A 563 -17.14 -28.41 -2.89
CA LEU A 563 -16.22 -28.37 -1.74
C LEU A 563 -16.17 -29.69 -0.95
N MET A 564 -16.41 -30.82 -1.63
CA MET A 564 -16.44 -32.15 -0.99
C MET A 564 -15.05 -32.61 -0.55
N ALA A 565 -14.98 -33.23 0.63
CA ALA A 565 -13.77 -33.90 1.10
C ALA A 565 -13.36 -35.03 0.13
N GLY A 566 -12.07 -35.15 -0.16
CA GLY A 566 -11.52 -36.15 -1.09
C GLY A 566 -11.18 -35.62 -2.49
N GLN A 567 -11.61 -34.41 -2.84
CA GLN A 567 -11.13 -33.72 -4.05
C GLN A 567 -9.62 -33.42 -3.92
N GLN A 568 -8.82 -33.91 -4.87
CA GLN A 568 -7.36 -33.78 -4.84
C GLN A 568 -6.88 -32.31 -4.70
N PRO A 569 -7.45 -31.30 -5.41
CA PRO A 569 -7.05 -29.91 -5.25
C PRO A 569 -7.26 -29.36 -3.84
N LEU A 570 -8.35 -29.74 -3.16
CA LEU A 570 -8.64 -29.29 -1.80
C LEU A 570 -7.67 -29.91 -0.78
N ALA A 571 -7.34 -31.19 -0.96
CA ALA A 571 -6.35 -31.88 -0.13
C ALA A 571 -4.96 -31.27 -0.28
N GLU A 572 -4.56 -30.91 -1.50
CA GLU A 572 -3.29 -30.23 -1.78
C GLU A 572 -3.22 -28.85 -1.13
N GLY A 573 -4.28 -28.04 -1.28
CA GLY A 573 -4.36 -26.72 -0.64
C GLY A 573 -4.23 -26.80 0.88
N LYS A 574 -4.93 -27.75 1.53
CA LYS A 574 -4.83 -27.99 2.98
C LYS A 574 -3.42 -28.39 3.40
N LYS A 575 -2.78 -29.27 2.62
CA LYS A 575 -1.41 -29.71 2.89
C LYS A 575 -0.45 -28.51 2.86
N ARG A 576 -0.56 -27.63 1.86
CA ARG A 576 0.27 -26.42 1.75
C ARG A 576 0.03 -25.45 2.92
N GLN A 577 -1.22 -25.23 3.32
CA GLN A 577 -1.52 -24.39 4.50
C GLN A 577 -0.94 -24.97 5.79
N ALA A 578 -1.06 -26.28 5.98
CA ALA A 578 -0.47 -26.97 7.12
C ALA A 578 1.05 -26.89 7.12
N GLU A 579 1.70 -27.02 5.95
CA GLU A 579 3.15 -26.83 5.81
C GLU A 579 3.57 -25.40 6.15
N VAL A 580 2.87 -24.38 5.65
CA VAL A 580 3.14 -22.97 5.97
C VAL A 580 2.95 -22.70 7.46
N LEU A 581 1.83 -23.12 8.06
CA LEU A 581 1.57 -22.91 9.48
C LEU A 581 2.56 -23.68 10.36
N GLN A 582 2.92 -24.92 9.98
CA GLN A 582 3.94 -25.68 10.70
C GLN A 582 5.31 -25.01 10.60
N ASN A 583 5.69 -24.45 9.45
CA ASN A 583 6.94 -23.70 9.33
C ASN A 583 6.93 -22.44 10.21
N VAL A 584 5.79 -21.74 10.29
CA VAL A 584 5.62 -20.57 11.18
C VAL A 584 5.64 -20.96 12.66
N ARG A 585 4.97 -22.06 13.04
CA ARG A 585 4.84 -22.53 14.44
C ARG A 585 6.11 -23.21 14.95
N ARG A 586 6.69 -24.11 14.15
CA ARG A 586 7.96 -24.78 14.48
C ARG A 586 9.12 -23.81 14.45
N GLY A 587 8.94 -22.62 13.88
CA GLY A 587 10.02 -21.73 13.54
C GLY A 587 11.10 -22.41 12.68
N THR A 588 12.10 -21.65 12.35
CA THR A 588 13.34 -22.13 11.75
C THR A 588 14.33 -22.39 12.88
N GLY A 589 14.77 -23.62 13.03
CA GLY A 589 15.82 -24.02 13.98
C GLY A 589 17.07 -24.48 13.25
N ILE A 590 17.49 -25.71 13.50
CA ILE A 590 18.58 -26.36 12.76
C ILE A 590 18.01 -27.07 11.54
N SER A 591 18.46 -26.67 10.34
CA SER A 591 18.14 -27.36 9.09
C SER A 591 19.26 -28.31 8.70
N VAL A 592 18.94 -29.57 8.38
CA VAL A 592 19.93 -30.50 7.80
C VAL A 592 20.29 -30.06 6.40
N LEU A 593 21.58 -29.95 6.10
CA LEU A 593 22.07 -29.46 4.83
C LEU A 593 21.53 -30.25 3.62
N ARG A 594 21.40 -31.58 3.72
CA ARG A 594 20.81 -32.41 2.66
C ARG A 594 19.43 -31.89 2.23
N SER A 595 18.55 -31.60 3.18
CA SER A 595 17.21 -31.08 2.91
C SER A 595 17.22 -29.69 2.27
N LEU A 596 18.24 -28.87 2.60
CA LEU A 596 18.42 -27.56 1.97
C LEU A 596 18.90 -27.68 0.52
N LEU A 597 19.79 -28.62 0.23
CA LEU A 597 20.27 -28.90 -1.13
C LEU A 597 19.16 -29.45 -2.03
N ASP A 598 18.35 -30.39 -1.52
CA ASP A 598 17.25 -31.01 -2.28
C ASP A 598 16.18 -29.98 -2.72
N ARG A 599 16.05 -28.87 -1.99
CA ARG A 599 15.09 -27.78 -2.26
C ARG A 599 15.72 -26.55 -2.90
N ALA A 600 17.05 -26.56 -3.09
CA ALA A 600 17.76 -25.40 -3.59
C ALA A 600 17.44 -25.16 -5.07
N PRO A 601 17.05 -23.93 -5.47
CA PRO A 601 17.02 -23.59 -6.88
C PRO A 601 18.44 -23.64 -7.45
N GLY A 602 18.55 -23.89 -8.76
CA GLY A 602 19.82 -23.82 -9.47
C GLY A 602 20.49 -22.45 -9.30
N GLY A 603 21.83 -22.44 -9.33
CA GLY A 603 22.63 -21.24 -9.23
C GLY A 603 22.39 -20.26 -10.38
N SER A 604 22.65 -18.97 -10.14
CA SER A 604 22.45 -17.92 -11.13
C SER A 604 23.63 -16.95 -11.18
N SER A 605 23.88 -16.39 -12.37
CA SER A 605 24.78 -15.25 -12.55
C SER A 605 24.39 -14.02 -11.72
N ASP A 606 23.17 -13.96 -11.19
CA ASP A 606 22.68 -12.86 -10.36
C ASP A 606 23.38 -12.77 -9.01
N PHE A 607 23.87 -13.89 -8.47
CA PHE A 607 24.78 -13.88 -7.33
C PHE A 607 25.99 -12.97 -7.59
N LEU A 608 26.56 -13.04 -8.79
CA LEU A 608 27.70 -12.20 -9.20
C LEU A 608 27.33 -10.72 -9.39
N LYS A 609 26.04 -10.40 -9.48
CA LYS A 609 25.50 -9.04 -9.56
C LYS A 609 25.06 -8.50 -8.20
N GLY A 610 25.23 -9.27 -7.13
CA GLY A 610 24.97 -8.83 -5.76
C GLY A 610 23.72 -9.40 -5.09
N SER A 611 23.09 -10.45 -5.63
CA SER A 611 22.07 -11.20 -4.87
C SER A 611 22.67 -12.00 -3.71
N ASP A 612 21.89 -12.24 -2.65
CA ASP A 612 22.31 -13.13 -1.55
C ASP A 612 22.65 -14.55 -2.06
N PRO A 613 23.67 -15.22 -1.47
CA PRO A 613 24.08 -16.55 -1.92
C PRO A 613 22.99 -17.60 -1.67
N LYS A 614 22.74 -18.44 -2.67
CA LYS A 614 21.89 -19.64 -2.58
C LYS A 614 22.75 -20.89 -2.65
N TRP A 615 22.23 -22.00 -2.14
CA TRP A 615 22.94 -23.28 -2.17
C TRP A 615 23.30 -23.71 -3.61
N GLY A 616 22.43 -23.45 -4.59
CA GLY A 616 22.71 -23.68 -6.01
C GLY A 616 23.93 -22.90 -6.52
N ASP A 617 24.19 -21.68 -6.02
CA ASP A 617 25.36 -20.88 -6.43
C ASP A 617 26.69 -21.54 -6.00
N ILE A 618 26.67 -22.27 -4.88
CA ILE A 618 27.81 -23.06 -4.40
C ILE A 618 27.95 -24.35 -5.22
N VAL A 619 26.85 -25.07 -5.42
CA VAL A 619 26.82 -26.37 -6.12
C VAL A 619 27.24 -26.23 -7.58
N ASP A 620 26.73 -25.21 -8.27
CA ASP A 620 26.93 -25.00 -9.71
C ASP A 620 28.21 -24.17 -10.03
N GLY A 621 28.94 -23.74 -8.98
CA GLY A 621 30.23 -23.05 -9.11
C GLY A 621 30.12 -21.60 -9.59
N TYR A 622 29.07 -20.90 -9.18
CA TYR A 622 28.95 -19.44 -9.30
C TYR A 622 29.70 -18.71 -8.18
N ALA A 623 29.83 -19.32 -7.00
CA ALA A 623 30.71 -18.81 -5.96
C ALA A 623 32.18 -19.09 -6.30
N ALA A 624 33.02 -18.06 -6.24
CA ALA A 624 34.45 -18.21 -6.42
C ALA A 624 35.04 -19.00 -5.24
N ASN A 625 36.03 -19.87 -5.52
CA ASN A 625 36.77 -20.54 -4.46
C ASN A 625 37.74 -19.55 -3.83
N LEU A 626 37.51 -19.20 -2.57
CA LEU A 626 38.26 -18.21 -1.81
C LEU A 626 39.07 -18.89 -0.69
N SER A 627 40.26 -18.37 -0.41
CA SER A 627 41.22 -18.84 0.58
C SER A 627 40.66 -18.89 2.01
N ILE A 628 39.63 -18.09 2.31
CA ILE A 628 38.90 -18.15 3.58
C ILE A 628 38.29 -19.53 3.85
N VAL A 629 37.84 -20.26 2.81
CA VAL A 629 37.31 -21.62 2.97
C VAL A 629 38.40 -22.55 3.50
N GLU A 630 39.61 -22.44 2.95
CA GLU A 630 40.77 -23.20 3.41
C GLU A 630 41.26 -22.74 4.79
N ALA A 631 41.13 -21.45 5.13
CA ALA A 631 41.43 -20.96 6.48
C ALA A 631 40.46 -21.54 7.52
N ILE A 632 39.18 -21.67 7.19
CA ILE A 632 38.18 -22.34 8.05
C ILE A 632 38.55 -23.81 8.19
N ARG A 633 38.83 -24.51 7.09
CA ARG A 633 39.26 -25.92 7.07
C ARG A 633 40.51 -26.14 7.92
N ALA A 634 41.54 -25.31 7.77
CA ALA A 634 42.78 -25.44 8.54
C ALA A 634 42.54 -25.33 10.05
N LYS A 635 41.56 -24.51 10.47
CA LYS A 635 41.21 -24.34 11.88
C LYS A 635 40.19 -25.34 12.40
N SER A 636 39.66 -26.24 11.58
CA SER A 636 38.67 -27.25 11.98
C SER A 636 39.27 -28.53 12.57
N ALA A 637 40.59 -28.69 12.49
CA ALA A 637 41.28 -29.86 13.05
C ALA A 637 41.00 -29.98 14.57
N PRO A 638 40.85 -31.20 15.11
CA PRO A 638 40.72 -31.41 16.55
C PRO A 638 41.88 -30.79 17.33
N ASP A 639 41.66 -30.40 18.58
CA ASP A 639 42.75 -30.05 19.50
C ASP A 639 43.52 -31.29 19.98
N SER A 640 44.50 -31.09 20.86
CA SER A 640 45.34 -32.16 21.41
C SER A 640 44.55 -33.22 22.17
N ASP A 641 43.36 -32.86 22.68
CA ASP A 641 42.48 -33.75 23.44
C ASP A 641 41.46 -34.45 22.51
N GLY A 642 41.62 -34.31 21.19
CA GLY A 642 40.74 -34.90 20.18
C GLY A 642 39.40 -34.19 20.05
N GLN A 643 39.20 -33.04 20.69
CA GLN A 643 37.93 -32.32 20.64
C GLN A 643 37.87 -31.36 19.45
N LEU A 644 36.72 -31.34 18.77
CA LEU A 644 36.47 -30.43 17.67
C LEU A 644 36.29 -28.98 18.19
N PRO A 645 36.83 -27.98 17.48
CA PRO A 645 36.81 -26.59 17.96
C PRO A 645 35.48 -25.87 17.65
N ILE A 646 35.32 -24.70 18.26
CA ILE A 646 34.40 -23.67 17.78
C ILE A 646 35.21 -22.66 16.96
N ILE A 647 34.80 -22.43 15.72
CA ILE A 647 35.40 -21.45 14.82
C ILE A 647 34.47 -20.25 14.69
N LEU A 648 35.01 -19.05 14.88
CA LEU A 648 34.30 -17.79 14.68
C LEU A 648 34.90 -17.05 13.49
N VAL A 649 34.12 -16.89 12.43
CA VAL A 649 34.50 -16.17 11.22
C VAL A 649 34.03 -14.71 11.35
N GLU A 650 34.97 -13.81 11.56
CA GLU A 650 34.73 -12.38 11.76
C GLU A 650 34.93 -11.62 10.45
N GLY A 651 34.10 -10.63 10.15
CA GLY A 651 34.33 -9.75 9.00
C GLY A 651 33.20 -8.75 8.73
N ARG A 652 33.46 -7.72 7.93
CA ARG A 652 32.50 -6.67 7.54
C ARG A 652 31.34 -7.23 6.69
N ALA A 653 30.28 -6.44 6.53
CA ALA A 653 29.19 -6.77 5.63
C ALA A 653 29.71 -6.92 4.17
N GLY A 654 29.23 -7.94 3.46
CA GLY A 654 29.67 -8.22 2.10
C GLY A 654 31.07 -8.83 1.93
N SER A 655 31.74 -9.28 3.00
CA SER A 655 33.07 -9.94 2.92
C SER A 655 33.04 -11.40 2.43
N GLY A 656 31.85 -11.95 2.16
CA GLY A 656 31.70 -13.33 1.64
C GLY A 656 31.60 -14.44 2.71
N LYS A 657 31.48 -14.09 4.00
CA LYS A 657 31.35 -15.06 5.12
C LYS A 657 30.31 -16.15 4.87
N THR A 658 29.07 -15.77 4.56
CA THR A 658 27.98 -16.72 4.33
C THR A 658 28.31 -17.69 3.20
N ALA A 659 28.82 -17.20 2.07
CA ALA A 659 29.23 -18.05 0.95
C ALA A 659 30.40 -18.99 1.33
N ALA A 660 31.36 -18.53 2.14
CA ALA A 660 32.46 -19.35 2.64
C ALA A 660 31.99 -20.45 3.60
N LEU A 661 31.09 -20.12 4.52
CA LEU A 661 30.44 -21.08 5.42
C LEU A 661 29.67 -22.13 4.62
N MET A 662 28.87 -21.70 3.64
CA MET A 662 28.11 -22.61 2.77
C MET A 662 29.04 -23.52 1.94
N ALA A 663 30.12 -22.98 1.38
CA ALA A 663 31.09 -23.75 0.62
C ALA A 663 31.76 -24.84 1.48
N TYR A 664 32.17 -24.51 2.71
CA TYR A 664 32.79 -25.48 3.60
C TYR A 664 31.78 -26.50 4.15
N ALA A 665 30.55 -26.08 4.47
CA ALA A 665 29.47 -26.97 4.86
C ALA A 665 29.15 -27.99 3.76
N TYR A 666 29.08 -27.54 2.51
CA TYR A 666 28.87 -28.39 1.35
C TYR A 666 30.02 -29.37 1.13
N ASP A 667 31.26 -28.94 1.33
CA ASP A 667 32.43 -29.81 1.26
C ASP A 667 32.38 -30.92 2.32
N LEU A 668 32.06 -30.60 3.58
CA LEU A 668 31.90 -31.61 4.63
C LEU A 668 30.78 -32.61 4.29
N HIS A 669 29.65 -32.13 3.76
CA HIS A 669 28.54 -32.98 3.34
C HIS A 669 28.95 -33.94 2.21
N LYS A 670 29.70 -33.48 1.21
CA LYS A 670 30.25 -34.35 0.15
C LYS A 670 31.14 -35.46 0.68
N HIS A 671 31.85 -35.21 1.78
CA HIS A 671 32.70 -36.19 2.45
C HIS A 671 31.92 -37.06 3.46
N GLY A 672 30.59 -37.04 3.44
CA GLY A 672 29.73 -37.93 4.23
C GLY A 672 29.35 -37.42 5.61
N SER A 673 29.67 -36.16 5.97
CA SER A 673 29.31 -35.61 7.27
C SER A 673 27.83 -35.22 7.36
N ALA A 674 27.22 -35.50 8.52
CA ALA A 674 25.94 -34.91 8.90
C ALA A 674 26.15 -33.45 9.31
N VAL A 675 25.62 -32.52 8.51
CA VAL A 675 25.82 -31.08 8.68
C VAL A 675 24.49 -30.39 8.95
N GLY A 676 24.44 -29.64 10.05
CA GLY A 676 23.35 -28.72 10.38
C GLY A 676 23.67 -27.29 9.99
N TRP A 677 22.64 -26.54 9.60
CA TRP A 677 22.69 -25.13 9.27
C TRP A 677 21.66 -24.36 10.09
N ILE A 678 22.12 -23.35 10.82
CA ILE A 678 21.29 -22.37 11.51
C ILE A 678 21.39 -21.09 10.68
N ASP A 679 20.27 -20.75 10.02
CA ASP A 679 20.15 -19.51 9.28
C ASP A 679 19.91 -18.34 10.26
N ARG A 680 20.19 -17.11 9.83
CA ARG A 680 19.81 -15.88 10.54
C ARG A 680 18.30 -15.73 10.73
N GLU A 681 17.51 -16.54 10.04
CA GLU A 681 16.06 -16.69 10.20
C GLU A 681 15.65 -17.57 11.39
N ALA A 682 16.58 -18.01 12.23
CA ALA A 682 16.24 -18.86 13.36
C ALA A 682 15.22 -18.17 14.28
N THR A 683 14.01 -18.73 14.36
CA THR A 683 12.86 -18.13 15.06
C THR A 683 12.46 -18.91 16.31
N ILE A 684 12.98 -20.13 16.51
CA ILE A 684 12.70 -20.89 17.73
C ILE A 684 13.54 -20.41 18.93
N PRO A 685 13.01 -20.57 20.15
CA PRO A 685 13.77 -20.29 21.36
C PRO A 685 15.08 -21.08 21.43
N LEU A 686 16.11 -20.45 22.02
CA LEU A 686 17.43 -21.06 22.22
C LEU A 686 17.38 -22.47 22.86
N PRO A 687 16.56 -22.76 23.89
CA PRO A 687 16.40 -24.11 24.44
C PRO A 687 16.03 -25.17 23.40
N GLU A 688 15.18 -24.84 22.43
CA GLU A 688 14.73 -25.77 21.40
C GLU A 688 15.80 -26.03 20.36
N ILE A 689 16.55 -25.00 19.92
CA ILE A 689 17.72 -25.16 19.05
C ILE A 689 18.71 -26.15 19.68
N ARG A 690 18.91 -26.05 21.00
CA ARG A 690 19.81 -26.93 21.76
C ARG A 690 19.29 -28.36 21.81
N SER A 691 17.98 -28.57 21.99
CA SER A 691 17.38 -29.91 21.95
C SER A 691 17.54 -30.55 20.57
N GLN A 692 17.24 -29.80 19.51
CA GLN A 692 17.41 -30.26 18.14
C GLN A 692 18.85 -30.68 17.85
N ALA A 693 19.83 -29.87 18.26
CA ALA A 693 21.25 -30.20 18.06
C ALA A 693 21.65 -31.53 18.70
N LYS A 694 21.12 -31.82 19.90
CA LYS A 694 21.41 -33.06 20.63
C LYS A 694 20.71 -34.28 20.02
N GLU A 695 19.50 -34.11 19.51
CA GLU A 695 18.71 -35.20 18.92
C GLU A 695 19.21 -35.61 17.53
N MET A 696 19.80 -34.69 16.77
CA MET A 696 20.14 -34.89 15.36
C MET A 696 21.53 -35.51 15.11
N ASP A 697 22.33 -35.75 16.17
CA ASP A 697 23.68 -36.33 16.13
C ASP A 697 24.57 -35.78 15.00
N LEU A 698 24.71 -34.46 14.96
CA LEU A 698 25.39 -33.75 13.87
C LEU A 698 26.91 -33.75 14.07
N HIS A 699 27.66 -34.06 12.99
CA HIS A 699 29.12 -33.95 12.99
C HIS A 699 29.59 -32.49 12.95
N ALA A 700 28.83 -31.61 12.28
CA ALA A 700 29.13 -30.18 12.22
C ALA A 700 27.85 -29.32 12.22
N VAL A 701 27.90 -28.17 12.87
CA VAL A 701 26.83 -27.15 12.87
C VAL A 701 27.40 -25.81 12.41
N PHE A 702 26.78 -25.24 11.39
CA PHE A 702 27.10 -23.91 10.87
C PHE A 702 26.06 -22.90 11.33
N VAL A 703 26.49 -21.71 11.75
CA VAL A 703 25.61 -20.63 12.21
C VAL A 703 25.91 -19.36 11.41
N ASP A 704 24.98 -18.95 10.57
CA ASP A 704 25.09 -17.68 9.83
C ASP A 704 24.57 -16.51 10.70
N ASP A 705 25.42 -15.50 10.88
CA ASP A 705 25.17 -14.30 11.68
C ASP A 705 24.75 -14.58 13.15
N VAL A 706 25.68 -15.07 13.96
CA VAL A 706 25.41 -15.49 15.35
C VAL A 706 25.00 -14.32 16.29
N ASP A 707 25.18 -13.07 15.87
CA ASP A 707 24.83 -11.90 16.69
C ASP A 707 23.30 -11.73 16.89
N ILE A 708 22.48 -12.48 16.17
CA ILE A 708 21.03 -12.58 16.41
C ILE A 708 20.71 -13.11 17.81
N PHE A 709 21.61 -13.88 18.41
CA PHE A 709 21.43 -14.46 19.75
C PHE A 709 21.94 -13.56 20.88
N GLY A 710 22.43 -12.35 20.55
CA GLY A 710 22.88 -11.36 21.54
C GLY A 710 23.92 -11.91 22.51
N GLY A 711 23.82 -11.52 23.78
CA GLY A 711 24.73 -11.98 24.84
C GLY A 711 24.68 -13.50 25.11
N GLN A 712 23.68 -14.23 24.59
CA GLN A 712 23.57 -15.68 24.72
C GLN A 712 24.32 -16.45 23.61
N ALA A 713 24.86 -15.76 22.61
CA ALA A 713 25.57 -16.35 21.47
C ALA A 713 26.70 -17.29 21.91
N ALA A 714 27.60 -16.82 22.80
CA ALA A 714 28.72 -17.63 23.28
C ALA A 714 28.27 -18.93 23.97
N ARG A 715 27.21 -18.85 24.78
CA ARG A 715 26.62 -20.01 25.46
C ARG A 715 26.02 -20.99 24.47
N LEU A 716 25.26 -20.51 23.49
CA LEU A 716 24.70 -21.36 22.42
C LEU A 716 25.82 -22.13 21.69
N LEU A 717 26.87 -21.45 21.23
CA LEU A 717 27.95 -22.09 20.49
C LEU A 717 28.69 -23.15 21.32
N LYS A 718 28.90 -22.92 22.62
CA LYS A 718 29.47 -23.91 23.54
C LYS A 718 28.60 -25.16 23.66
N GLU A 719 27.28 -24.98 23.73
CA GLU A 719 26.34 -26.08 23.87
C GLU A 719 26.18 -26.87 22.55
N LEU A 720 26.18 -26.20 21.38
CA LEU A 720 26.17 -26.85 20.07
C LEU A 720 27.40 -27.72 19.80
N ARG A 721 28.53 -27.41 20.43
CA ARG A 721 29.78 -28.21 20.35
C ARG A 721 29.63 -29.61 20.96
N ASN A 722 28.57 -29.85 21.74
CA ASN A 722 28.26 -31.13 22.38
C ASN A 722 29.46 -31.78 23.08
N GLY A 723 30.12 -31.06 23.98
CA GLY A 723 31.29 -31.58 24.71
C GLY A 723 32.55 -31.80 23.86
N GLY A 724 32.57 -31.34 22.61
CA GLY A 724 33.71 -31.48 21.71
C GLY A 724 33.52 -32.48 20.58
N SER A 725 32.37 -33.17 20.49
CA SER A 725 32.10 -34.14 19.42
C SER A 725 31.61 -33.49 18.11
N THR A 726 31.21 -32.22 18.15
CA THR A 726 30.63 -31.52 17.01
C THR A 726 31.46 -30.28 16.67
N LEU A 727 31.84 -30.15 15.40
CA LEU A 727 32.48 -28.93 14.88
C LEU A 727 31.45 -27.81 14.79
N VAL A 728 31.73 -26.65 15.37
CA VAL A 728 30.84 -25.49 15.26
C VAL A 728 31.54 -24.38 14.48
N VAL A 729 30.93 -23.88 13.42
CA VAL A 729 31.46 -22.76 12.62
C VAL A 729 30.41 -21.65 12.57
N ALA A 730 30.70 -20.50 13.16
CA ALA A 730 29.79 -19.38 13.24
C ALA A 730 30.35 -18.15 12.54
N ALA A 731 29.51 -17.38 11.84
CA ALA A 731 29.87 -16.08 11.29
C ALA A 731 29.39 -14.94 12.19
N ILE A 732 30.19 -13.88 12.30
CA ILE A 732 29.78 -12.63 12.97
C ILE A 732 30.33 -11.41 12.23
N ARG A 733 29.59 -10.30 12.30
CA ARG A 733 30.06 -8.99 11.82
C ARG A 733 31.12 -8.42 12.77
N THR A 734 32.20 -7.84 12.24
CA THR A 734 33.27 -7.24 13.05
C THR A 734 32.75 -6.16 13.99
N THR A 735 31.77 -5.35 13.56
CA THR A 735 31.12 -4.31 14.39
C THR A 735 30.25 -4.86 15.51
N ARG A 736 30.06 -6.17 15.59
CA ARG A 736 29.20 -6.85 16.57
C ARG A 736 29.95 -7.88 17.38
N SER A 737 31.27 -8.02 17.20
CA SER A 737 32.10 -8.96 17.97
C SER A 737 32.02 -8.70 19.48
N GLU A 738 31.80 -7.44 19.88
CA GLU A 738 31.61 -7.01 21.27
C GLU A 738 30.34 -7.57 21.94
N VAL A 739 29.38 -8.08 21.15
CA VAL A 739 28.16 -8.71 21.67
C VAL A 739 28.45 -10.11 22.22
N ILE A 740 29.55 -10.72 21.78
CA ILE A 740 30.00 -12.02 22.29
C ILE A 740 30.83 -11.81 23.55
N ASP A 741 30.50 -12.58 24.59
CA ASP A 741 31.23 -12.67 25.86
C ASP A 741 32.77 -12.61 25.67
N ALA A 742 33.41 -11.63 26.32
CA ALA A 742 34.85 -11.39 26.22
C ALA A 742 35.71 -12.54 26.77
N THR A 743 35.14 -13.41 27.61
CA THR A 743 35.79 -14.63 28.12
C THR A 743 35.70 -15.81 27.14
N PHE A 744 34.87 -15.70 26.10
CA PHE A 744 34.76 -16.71 25.06
C PHE A 744 36.01 -16.68 24.16
N ARG A 745 36.66 -17.84 24.02
CA ARG A 745 37.92 -18.00 23.26
C ARG A 745 37.74 -18.97 22.08
N PRO A 746 36.99 -18.60 21.02
CA PRO A 746 36.88 -19.43 19.82
C PRO A 746 38.14 -19.33 18.96
N ARG A 747 38.35 -20.30 18.06
CA ARG A 747 39.36 -20.16 16.99
C ARG A 747 38.85 -19.14 15.97
N LYS A 748 39.50 -18.00 15.86
CA LYS A 748 39.05 -16.91 14.97
C LYS A 748 39.56 -17.08 13.55
N VAL A 749 38.74 -16.79 12.55
CA VAL A 749 39.13 -16.63 11.14
C VAL A 749 38.72 -15.23 10.72
N ASP A 750 39.66 -14.46 10.19
CA ASP A 750 39.42 -13.09 9.74
C ASP A 750 39.05 -13.09 8.24
N ALA A 751 37.82 -12.70 7.93
CA ALA A 751 37.30 -12.54 6.58
C ALA A 751 37.58 -11.16 5.98
N ASP A 752 38.09 -10.20 6.76
CA ASP A 752 38.51 -8.89 6.28
C ASP A 752 39.98 -8.87 5.81
N HIS A 753 40.68 -10.00 5.92
CA HIS A 753 42.03 -10.13 5.39
C HIS A 753 42.05 -9.82 3.88
N PRO A 754 43.07 -9.08 3.37
CA PRO A 754 43.16 -8.79 1.96
C PRO A 754 43.11 -10.05 1.09
N MET A 755 42.29 -10.03 0.04
CA MET A 755 42.15 -11.13 -0.90
C MET A 755 43.50 -11.48 -1.53
N THR A 756 43.84 -12.78 -1.54
CA THR A 756 45.09 -13.25 -2.15
C THR A 756 45.03 -13.18 -3.67
N ASP A 757 46.18 -13.24 -4.33
CA ASP A 757 46.24 -13.33 -5.79
C ASP A 757 45.50 -14.56 -6.33
N GLY A 758 45.46 -15.65 -5.57
CA GLY A 758 44.68 -16.84 -5.88
C GLY A 758 43.17 -16.54 -5.90
N ASP A 759 42.69 -15.82 -4.88
CA ASP A 759 41.28 -15.42 -4.74
C ASP A 759 40.85 -14.51 -5.90
N LEU A 760 41.66 -13.49 -6.20
CA LEU A 760 41.41 -12.56 -7.29
C LEU A 760 41.38 -13.28 -8.65
N LYS A 761 42.31 -14.21 -8.89
CA LYS A 761 42.32 -15.04 -10.11
C LYS A 761 41.08 -15.94 -10.21
N SER A 762 40.66 -16.54 -9.09
CA SER A 762 39.44 -17.35 -8.98
C SER A 762 38.21 -16.51 -9.33
N LEU A 763 38.09 -15.32 -8.76
CA LEU A 763 36.99 -14.39 -9.02
C LEU A 763 36.95 -13.92 -10.49
N ILE A 764 38.11 -13.54 -11.06
CA ILE A 764 38.21 -13.17 -12.49
C ILE A 764 37.79 -14.34 -13.38
N LYS A 765 38.17 -15.57 -13.06
CA LYS A 765 37.80 -16.77 -13.82
C LYS A 765 36.28 -16.96 -13.84
N VAL A 766 35.63 -16.84 -12.68
CA VAL A 766 34.17 -16.96 -12.55
C VAL A 766 33.44 -15.81 -13.27
N LEU A 767 33.90 -14.57 -13.11
CA LEU A 767 33.34 -13.41 -13.83
C LEU A 767 33.49 -13.56 -15.35
N LYS A 768 34.65 -14.04 -15.83
CA LYS A 768 34.88 -14.31 -17.25
C LYS A 768 33.96 -15.41 -17.78
N LYS A 769 33.84 -16.53 -17.06
CA LYS A 769 32.97 -17.67 -17.43
C LYS A 769 31.52 -17.22 -17.65
N ASN A 770 31.05 -16.23 -16.87
CA ASN A 770 29.68 -15.73 -16.92
C ASN A 770 29.52 -14.43 -17.73
N GLY A 771 30.55 -13.97 -18.44
CA GLY A 771 30.47 -12.75 -19.27
C GLY A 771 30.44 -11.42 -18.51
N LEU A 772 30.73 -11.43 -17.20
CA LEU A 772 30.56 -10.33 -16.26
C LEU A 772 31.86 -9.57 -15.93
N LEU A 773 32.84 -9.55 -16.85
CA LEU A 773 34.10 -8.82 -16.62
C LEU A 773 33.95 -7.30 -16.53
N GLY A 774 32.84 -6.73 -17.02
CA GLY A 774 32.55 -5.28 -17.00
C GLY A 774 33.78 -4.39 -17.24
N ILE A 775 34.15 -3.55 -16.27
CA ILE A 775 35.31 -2.63 -16.40
C ILE A 775 36.65 -3.34 -16.60
N LEU A 776 36.79 -4.58 -16.14
CA LEU A 776 38.02 -5.39 -16.33
C LEU A 776 38.24 -5.78 -17.80
N LYS A 777 37.24 -5.58 -18.68
CA LYS A 777 37.42 -5.73 -20.14
C LYS A 777 38.43 -4.72 -20.70
N GLN A 778 38.57 -3.55 -20.10
CA GLN A 778 39.53 -2.51 -20.53
C GLN A 778 40.98 -3.00 -20.43
N TYR A 779 41.27 -3.90 -19.48
CA TYR A 779 42.59 -4.48 -19.26
C TYR A 779 42.80 -5.80 -20.03
N ARG A 780 42.12 -6.00 -21.17
CA ARG A 780 42.15 -7.29 -21.90
C ARG A 780 43.53 -7.79 -22.31
N PHE A 781 44.48 -6.87 -22.51
CA PHE A 781 45.85 -7.16 -22.92
C PHE A 781 46.83 -7.25 -21.75
N SER A 782 46.38 -7.03 -20.50
CA SER A 782 47.22 -7.11 -19.31
C SER A 782 46.53 -7.93 -18.21
N PRO A 783 46.86 -9.23 -18.07
CA PRO A 783 46.39 -10.05 -16.96
C PRO A 783 46.72 -9.44 -15.59
N ASP A 784 47.92 -8.89 -15.44
CA ASP A 784 48.35 -8.21 -14.21
C ASP A 784 47.58 -6.91 -13.98
N GLY A 785 47.24 -6.19 -15.06
CA GLY A 785 46.38 -5.00 -15.00
C GLY A 785 44.97 -5.32 -14.49
N ARG A 786 44.37 -6.44 -14.92
CA ARG A 786 43.07 -6.91 -14.37
C ARG A 786 43.17 -7.25 -12.89
N LEU A 787 44.22 -7.96 -12.51
CA LEU A 787 44.45 -8.39 -11.13
C LEU A 787 44.66 -7.17 -10.21
N ASN A 788 45.51 -6.22 -10.62
CA ASN A 788 45.80 -5.00 -9.88
C ASN A 788 44.54 -4.12 -9.73
N LYS A 789 43.76 -3.96 -10.81
CA LYS A 789 42.52 -3.18 -10.72
C LYS A 789 41.49 -3.84 -9.81
N LEU A 790 41.32 -5.16 -9.91
CA LEU A 790 40.41 -5.87 -9.02
C LEU A 790 40.87 -5.81 -7.56
N ARG A 791 42.19 -5.90 -7.30
CA ARG A 791 42.76 -5.74 -5.96
C ARG A 791 42.43 -4.38 -5.36
N GLU A 792 42.61 -3.30 -6.14
CA GLU A 792 42.28 -1.93 -5.73
C GLU A 792 40.81 -1.82 -5.28
N ILE A 793 39.88 -2.38 -6.07
CA ILE A 793 38.44 -2.30 -5.80
C ILE A 793 38.04 -3.19 -4.61
N CYS A 794 38.65 -4.38 -4.46
CA CYS A 794 38.35 -5.31 -3.37
C CYS A 794 38.80 -4.84 -1.98
N GLN A 795 39.59 -3.75 -1.86
CA GLN A 795 40.04 -3.24 -0.57
C GLN A 795 38.90 -2.82 0.38
N ARG A 796 37.70 -2.52 -0.15
CA ARG A 796 36.56 -2.03 0.63
C ARG A 796 35.60 -3.14 1.08
N SER A 797 35.15 -3.96 0.14
CA SER A 797 34.23 -5.08 0.36
C SER A 797 34.17 -5.93 -0.91
N LEU A 798 34.17 -7.26 -0.78
CA LEU A 798 34.11 -8.20 -1.91
C LEU A 798 32.85 -7.97 -2.75
N LEU A 799 31.69 -7.85 -2.09
CA LEU A 799 30.42 -7.56 -2.75
C LEU A 799 30.47 -6.23 -3.52
N ALA A 800 30.89 -5.16 -2.85
CA ALA A 800 30.95 -3.83 -3.46
C ALA A 800 31.85 -3.87 -4.69
N ALA A 801 32.95 -4.62 -4.62
CA ALA A 801 33.86 -4.81 -5.73
C ALA A 801 33.23 -5.59 -6.89
N MET A 802 32.49 -6.65 -6.62
CA MET A 802 31.77 -7.39 -7.67
C MET A 802 30.75 -6.49 -8.38
N ILE A 803 29.95 -5.73 -7.61
CA ILE A 803 28.97 -4.80 -8.17
C ILE A 803 29.66 -3.72 -8.99
N GLN A 804 30.75 -3.13 -8.50
CA GLN A 804 31.49 -2.10 -9.22
C GLN A 804 32.15 -2.65 -10.49
N VAL A 805 32.67 -3.87 -10.45
CA VAL A 805 33.22 -4.52 -11.65
C VAL A 805 32.16 -4.71 -12.71
N VAL A 806 30.98 -5.19 -12.33
CA VAL A 806 29.89 -5.49 -13.25
C VAL A 806 29.21 -4.23 -13.78
N THR A 807 28.94 -3.25 -12.92
CA THR A 807 28.14 -2.06 -13.24
C THR A 807 28.98 -0.86 -13.68
N GLY A 808 30.27 -0.85 -13.36
CA GLY A 808 31.18 0.27 -13.59
C GLY A 808 31.04 1.45 -12.64
N LYS A 809 30.12 1.40 -11.67
CA LYS A 809 29.88 2.45 -10.69
C LYS A 809 30.28 2.02 -9.28
N PRO A 810 30.74 2.94 -8.41
CA PRO A 810 30.88 2.65 -6.98
C PRO A 810 29.57 2.09 -6.40
N PHE A 811 29.69 1.21 -5.41
CA PHE A 811 28.55 0.50 -4.84
C PHE A 811 27.49 1.45 -4.27
N GLU A 812 27.91 2.45 -3.50
CA GLU A 812 27.01 3.43 -2.88
C GLU A 812 26.30 4.29 -3.95
N GLU A 813 27.02 4.69 -5.01
CA GLU A 813 26.44 5.42 -6.13
C GLU A 813 25.43 4.56 -6.90
N LYS A 814 25.69 3.25 -7.04
CA LYS A 814 24.74 2.32 -7.66
C LYS A 814 23.45 2.21 -6.85
N VAL A 815 23.55 2.02 -5.53
CA VAL A 815 22.38 1.93 -4.64
C VAL A 815 21.57 3.22 -4.66
N ARG A 816 22.24 4.38 -4.54
CA ARG A 816 21.59 5.70 -4.63
C ARG A 816 20.93 5.92 -5.99
N GLY A 817 21.63 5.59 -7.08
CA GLY A 817 21.13 5.75 -8.44
C GLY A 817 19.90 4.90 -8.71
N GLU A 818 19.86 3.65 -8.21
CA GLU A 818 18.67 2.80 -8.29
C GLU A 818 17.48 3.41 -7.54
N PHE A 819 17.72 3.97 -6.36
CA PHE A 819 16.66 4.55 -5.53
C PHE A 819 16.06 5.83 -6.11
N ILE A 820 16.91 6.75 -6.59
CA ILE A 820 16.46 8.04 -7.15
C ILE A 820 15.65 7.84 -8.43
N GLN A 821 15.85 6.74 -9.17
CA GLN A 821 15.07 6.44 -10.38
C GLN A 821 13.66 5.91 -10.10
N LEU A 822 13.34 5.57 -8.85
CA LEU A 822 12.02 5.05 -8.46
C LEU A 822 10.99 6.17 -8.33
N THR A 823 9.72 5.85 -8.60
CA THR A 823 8.58 6.74 -8.29
C THR A 823 8.40 6.88 -6.77
N PRO A 824 7.69 7.90 -6.27
CA PRO A 824 7.46 8.08 -4.83
C PRO A 824 6.90 6.83 -4.13
N GLU A 825 5.94 6.13 -4.74
CA GLU A 825 5.32 4.91 -4.19
C GLU A 825 6.34 3.76 -4.13
N GLN A 826 7.12 3.58 -5.21
CA GLN A 826 8.17 2.57 -5.27
C GLN A 826 9.28 2.85 -4.24
N ARG A 827 9.62 4.13 -4.02
CA ARG A 827 10.59 4.53 -2.99
C ARG A 827 10.09 4.20 -1.59
N ALA A 828 8.83 4.53 -1.27
CA ALA A 828 8.24 4.21 0.03
C ALA A 828 8.25 2.70 0.32
N LEU A 829 7.82 1.89 -0.65
CA LEU A 829 7.84 0.43 -0.57
C LEU A 829 9.27 -0.12 -0.38
N TYR A 830 10.20 0.28 -1.25
CA TYR A 830 11.57 -0.23 -1.22
C TYR A 830 12.34 0.23 0.02
N ALA A 831 12.15 1.48 0.46
CA ALA A 831 12.75 2.00 1.69
C ALA A 831 12.22 1.25 2.91
N THR A 832 10.92 0.93 2.96
CA THR A 832 10.32 0.14 4.05
C THR A 832 10.92 -1.26 4.12
N VAL A 833 11.06 -1.95 2.98
CA VAL A 833 11.73 -3.28 2.93
C VAL A 833 13.18 -3.17 3.38
N CYS A 834 13.93 -2.16 2.93
CA CYS A 834 15.32 -1.94 3.33
C CYS A 834 15.44 -1.65 4.84
N VAL A 835 14.56 -0.82 5.41
CA VAL A 835 14.52 -0.56 6.86
C VAL A 835 14.23 -1.84 7.64
N PHE A 836 13.31 -2.67 7.14
CA PHE A 836 12.96 -3.96 7.76
C PHE A 836 14.13 -4.94 7.79
N GLU A 837 14.91 -5.01 6.71
CA GLU A 837 16.07 -5.91 6.62
C GLU A 837 17.37 -5.36 7.21
N SER A 838 17.44 -4.05 7.36
CA SER A 838 18.64 -3.39 7.86
C SER A 838 19.01 -3.92 9.25
N ALA A 839 20.31 -4.20 9.41
CA ALA A 839 20.89 -4.58 10.67
C ALA A 839 20.85 -3.47 11.72
N ILE A 840 20.71 -2.23 11.26
CA ILE A 840 20.63 -1.02 12.09
C ILE A 840 19.29 -1.00 12.84
N VAL A 841 18.21 -1.46 12.20
CA VAL A 841 16.84 -1.30 12.71
C VAL A 841 16.29 -2.60 13.32
N PHE A 842 15.90 -3.57 12.48
CA PHE A 842 15.17 -4.76 12.92
C PHE A 842 15.92 -6.09 12.80
N LYS A 843 16.89 -6.20 11.88
CA LYS A 843 17.54 -7.49 11.54
C LYS A 843 16.56 -8.60 11.12
N LYS A 844 15.33 -8.27 10.72
CA LYS A 844 14.32 -9.24 10.31
C LYS A 844 14.49 -9.53 8.81
N ARG A 845 14.22 -10.76 8.37
CA ARG A 845 14.39 -11.14 6.97
C ARG A 845 13.03 -11.12 6.26
N GLY A 846 12.79 -10.03 5.55
CA GLY A 846 11.61 -9.80 4.74
C GLY A 846 10.33 -9.47 5.50
N ILE A 847 9.31 -9.12 4.74
CA ILE A 847 8.00 -8.66 5.21
C ILE A 847 6.89 -9.30 4.37
N GLU A 848 5.73 -9.59 4.98
CA GLU A 848 4.57 -10.05 4.24
C GLU A 848 4.10 -8.95 3.28
N GLU A 849 3.74 -9.32 2.06
CA GLU A 849 3.30 -8.35 1.06
C GLU A 849 2.03 -7.59 1.50
N ALA A 850 1.09 -8.28 2.17
CA ALA A 850 -0.11 -7.66 2.72
C ALA A 850 0.21 -6.65 3.84
N ASP A 851 1.19 -6.94 4.70
CA ASP A 851 1.63 -5.99 5.74
C ASP A 851 2.36 -4.81 5.12
N LEU A 852 3.26 -5.05 4.16
CA LEU A 852 3.96 -3.99 3.45
C LEU A 852 2.98 -3.00 2.81
N LEU A 853 1.96 -3.52 2.11
CA LEU A 853 0.91 -2.69 1.52
C LEU A 853 0.19 -1.86 2.58
N GLN A 854 -0.17 -2.42 3.74
CA GLN A 854 -0.83 -1.65 4.79
C GLN A 854 0.08 -0.59 5.42
N ILE A 855 1.36 -0.91 5.64
CA ILE A 855 2.33 0.02 6.23
C ILE A 855 2.49 1.27 5.36
N VAL A 856 2.71 1.10 4.06
CA VAL A 856 2.95 2.24 3.16
C VAL A 856 1.66 2.94 2.70
N SER A 857 0.49 2.41 3.07
CA SER A 857 -0.83 2.98 2.72
C SER A 857 -1.63 3.31 3.99
N PRO A 858 -1.31 4.41 4.68
CA PRO A 858 -2.06 4.80 5.88
C PRO A 858 -3.57 4.94 5.60
N HIS A 859 -3.92 5.39 4.38
CA HIS A 859 -5.30 5.55 3.89
C HIS A 859 -5.90 4.30 3.22
N GLY A 860 -5.25 3.16 3.35
CA GLY A 860 -5.70 1.89 2.77
C GLY A 860 -4.96 1.48 1.49
N PRO A 861 -4.70 0.17 1.30
CA PRO A 861 -3.99 -0.37 0.13
C PRO A 861 -4.67 -0.06 -1.21
N THR A 862 -3.86 0.23 -2.25
CA THR A 862 -4.37 0.50 -3.60
C THR A 862 -3.75 -0.39 -4.68
N PRO A 863 -4.43 -0.63 -5.82
CA PRO A 863 -3.86 -1.38 -6.94
C PRO A 863 -2.56 -0.79 -7.50
N LYS A 864 -2.38 0.54 -7.48
CA LYS A 864 -1.16 1.22 -7.91
C LYS A 864 0.06 0.74 -7.12
N MET A 865 -0.11 0.46 -5.83
CA MET A 865 0.97 0.05 -4.94
C MET A 865 1.35 -1.42 -5.15
N LYS A 866 0.37 -2.27 -5.43
CA LYS A 866 0.64 -3.65 -5.88
C LYS A 866 1.44 -3.67 -7.20
N ILE A 867 1.06 -2.83 -8.17
CA ILE A 867 1.81 -2.66 -9.42
C ILE A 867 3.23 -2.15 -9.14
N ALA A 868 3.41 -1.25 -8.17
CA ALA A 868 4.73 -0.78 -7.77
C ALA A 868 5.60 -1.92 -7.19
N ILE A 869 5.03 -2.80 -6.35
CA ILE A 869 5.72 -4.02 -5.87
C ILE A 869 6.13 -4.91 -7.03
N ASP A 870 5.23 -5.19 -7.98
CA ASP A 870 5.52 -6.03 -9.14
C ASP A 870 6.63 -5.44 -10.02
N ARG A 871 6.67 -4.11 -10.16
CA ARG A 871 7.77 -3.42 -10.84
C ARG A 871 9.09 -3.55 -10.09
N LEU A 872 9.09 -3.45 -8.76
CA LEU A 872 10.30 -3.64 -7.93
C LEU A 872 10.85 -5.06 -8.03
N LEU A 873 9.96 -6.07 -8.06
CA LEU A 873 10.31 -7.48 -8.34
C LEU A 873 10.88 -7.63 -9.76
N GLY A 874 10.24 -7.03 -10.76
CA GLY A 874 10.72 -7.04 -12.15
C GLY A 874 12.09 -6.39 -12.34
N MET A 875 12.37 -5.32 -11.58
CA MET A 875 13.68 -4.65 -11.53
C MET A 875 14.70 -5.39 -10.66
N ARG A 876 14.29 -6.45 -9.94
CA ARG A 876 15.12 -7.23 -9.01
C ARG A 876 15.76 -6.38 -7.91
N LEU A 877 15.03 -5.39 -7.41
CA LEU A 877 15.42 -4.63 -6.21
C LEU A 877 14.97 -5.36 -4.94
N ILE A 878 13.82 -6.03 -5.04
CA ILE A 878 13.30 -6.95 -4.04
C ILE A 878 13.11 -8.33 -4.68
N ASP A 879 13.12 -9.37 -3.86
CA ASP A 879 12.87 -10.75 -4.24
C ASP A 879 11.73 -11.32 -3.38
N ARG A 880 10.94 -12.24 -3.95
CA ARG A 880 9.96 -13.03 -3.18
C ARG A 880 10.62 -14.35 -2.77
N ALA A 881 10.72 -14.59 -1.47
CA ALA A 881 11.27 -15.84 -0.94
C ALA A 881 10.27 -17.00 -1.03
N GLN A 882 10.75 -18.22 -0.76
CA GLN A 882 9.92 -19.45 -0.81
C GLN A 882 8.78 -19.44 0.21
N ASP A 883 8.96 -18.74 1.33
CA ASP A 883 7.96 -18.50 2.38
C ASP A 883 6.93 -17.43 1.99
N GLY A 884 7.07 -16.79 0.82
CA GLY A 884 6.21 -15.72 0.35
C GLY A 884 6.61 -14.31 0.83
N MET A 885 7.61 -14.19 1.71
CA MET A 885 8.07 -12.90 2.22
C MET A 885 8.79 -12.10 1.13
N LEU A 886 8.55 -10.79 1.09
CA LEU A 886 9.28 -9.85 0.26
C LEU A 886 10.57 -9.45 0.96
N ARG A 887 11.69 -9.58 0.26
CA ARG A 887 13.03 -9.36 0.79
C ARG A 887 13.80 -8.39 -0.07
N CYS A 888 14.73 -7.65 0.51
CA CYS A 888 15.70 -6.94 -0.30
C CYS A 888 16.54 -7.98 -1.05
N ARG A 889 16.98 -7.69 -2.28
CA ARG A 889 17.85 -8.62 -3.03
C ARG A 889 19.12 -8.99 -2.25
N GLN A 890 19.53 -8.11 -1.33
CA GLN A 890 20.64 -8.34 -0.43
C GLN A 890 20.63 -7.43 0.79
N ARG A 891 20.92 -7.98 1.98
CA ARG A 891 20.96 -7.20 3.23
C ARG A 891 22.02 -6.10 3.25
N THR A 892 23.20 -6.30 2.64
CA THR A 892 24.23 -5.25 2.60
C THR A 892 23.73 -4.02 1.83
N ILE A 893 22.86 -4.21 0.83
CA ILE A 893 22.24 -3.13 0.08
C ILE A 893 21.21 -2.41 0.94
N ALA A 894 20.42 -3.14 1.72
CA ALA A 894 19.51 -2.55 2.71
C ALA A 894 20.27 -1.73 3.77
N ASP A 895 21.39 -2.25 4.29
CA ASP A 895 22.26 -1.55 5.24
C ASP A 895 22.82 -0.26 4.63
N THR A 896 23.35 -0.31 3.40
CA THR A 896 23.85 0.87 2.68
C THR A 896 22.73 1.85 2.34
N MET A 897 21.54 1.37 1.96
CA MET A 897 20.39 2.24 1.71
C MET A 897 20.04 3.06 2.95
N VAL A 898 19.95 2.43 4.11
CA VAL A 898 19.67 3.13 5.37
C VAL A 898 20.82 4.07 5.72
N GLU A 899 22.07 3.59 5.70
CA GLU A 899 23.21 4.36 6.21
C GLU A 899 23.62 5.53 5.32
N THR A 900 23.58 5.38 3.99
CA THR A 900 24.15 6.36 3.04
C THR A 900 23.12 7.07 2.18
N VAL A 901 21.87 6.60 2.12
CA VAL A 901 20.83 7.24 1.30
C VAL A 901 19.75 7.83 2.19
N LEU A 902 19.10 7.03 3.03
CA LEU A 902 17.98 7.49 3.86
C LEU A 902 18.42 8.42 5.00
N LYS A 903 19.58 8.20 5.63
CA LYS A 903 20.12 9.14 6.64
C LYS A 903 20.44 10.53 6.08
N GLU A 904 20.69 10.65 4.78
CA GLU A 904 20.88 11.95 4.11
C GLU A 904 19.55 12.62 3.72
N ASP A 905 18.43 11.90 3.80
CA ASP A 905 17.07 12.42 3.66
C ASP A 905 16.23 12.10 4.91
N PRO A 906 16.41 12.86 6.01
CA PRO A 906 15.74 12.58 7.27
C PRO A 906 14.21 12.64 7.19
N LYS A 907 13.64 13.37 6.22
CA LYS A 907 12.19 13.44 6.01
C LYS A 907 11.67 12.11 5.48
N GLN A 908 12.34 11.55 4.47
CA GLN A 908 11.96 10.25 3.92
C GLN A 908 12.22 9.11 4.91
N LEU A 909 13.33 9.14 5.65
CA LEU A 909 13.57 8.15 6.71
C LEU A 909 12.52 8.28 7.82
N GLY A 910 12.21 9.51 8.23
CA GLY A 910 11.20 9.81 9.23
C GLY A 910 9.82 9.26 8.87
N SER A 911 9.36 9.48 7.63
CA SER A 911 8.06 8.95 7.17
C SER A 911 8.01 7.43 7.15
N VAL A 912 9.10 6.74 6.77
CA VAL A 912 9.15 5.27 6.81
C VAL A 912 9.03 4.75 8.25
N ILE A 913 9.73 5.38 9.20
CA ILE A 913 9.62 5.03 10.63
C ILE A 913 8.22 5.34 11.17
N GLU A 914 7.63 6.47 10.78
CA GLU A 914 6.26 6.85 11.14
C GLU A 914 5.24 5.82 10.66
N PHE A 915 5.29 5.44 9.38
CA PHE A 915 4.41 4.43 8.78
C PHE A 915 4.49 3.09 9.49
N LEU A 916 5.72 2.63 9.75
CA LEU A 916 5.95 1.41 10.51
C LEU A 916 5.36 1.53 11.93
N LEU A 917 5.66 2.62 12.64
CA LEU A 917 5.22 2.79 14.03
C LEU A 917 3.70 2.89 14.12
N LYS A 918 3.03 3.65 13.23
CA LYS A 918 1.56 3.73 13.16
C LYS A 918 0.93 2.37 12.93
N PHE A 919 1.43 1.59 11.97
CA PHE A 919 0.93 0.25 11.70
C PHE A 919 1.03 -0.65 12.94
N TYR A 920 2.22 -0.76 13.54
CA TYR A 920 2.42 -1.64 14.69
C TYR A 920 1.74 -1.12 15.96
N ALA A 921 1.60 0.19 16.15
CA ALA A 921 0.84 0.79 17.24
C ALA A 921 -0.66 0.47 17.12
N GLY A 922 -1.22 0.60 15.91
CA GLY A 922 -2.63 0.27 15.65
C GLY A 922 -2.94 -1.19 15.98
N TYR A 923 -2.03 -2.10 15.62
CA TYR A 923 -2.19 -3.55 15.82
C TYR A 923 -1.85 -4.00 17.25
N ALA A 924 -0.80 -3.46 17.88
CA ALA A 924 -0.23 -4.02 19.12
C ALA A 924 -0.32 -3.10 20.35
N GLY A 925 -0.80 -1.85 20.21
CA GLY A 925 -0.90 -0.91 21.33
C GLY A 925 -1.75 -1.44 22.51
N HIS A 926 -2.76 -2.24 22.21
CA HIS A 926 -3.64 -2.86 23.20
C HIS A 926 -3.05 -4.11 23.90
N LEU A 927 -1.95 -4.66 23.38
CA LEU A 927 -1.35 -5.88 23.91
C LEU A 927 -0.51 -5.55 25.14
N VAL A 928 -0.57 -6.40 26.17
CA VAL A 928 0.31 -6.29 27.36
C VAL A 928 1.52 -7.21 27.25
N ASP A 929 1.41 -8.30 26.49
CA ASP A 929 2.47 -9.31 26.33
C ASP A 929 3.64 -8.78 25.47
N ASN A 930 4.72 -8.41 26.14
CA ASN A 930 5.94 -7.92 25.51
C ASN A 930 6.67 -8.99 24.67
N ASP A 931 6.29 -10.26 24.73
CA ASP A 931 6.83 -11.32 23.86
C ASP A 931 6.06 -11.49 22.55
N ASP A 932 4.93 -10.80 22.37
CA ASP A 932 4.24 -10.75 21.09
C ASP A 932 5.12 -10.13 20.00
N PRO A 933 5.25 -10.73 18.80
CA PRO A 933 6.11 -10.21 17.74
C PRO A 933 5.78 -8.79 17.27
N TYR A 934 4.50 -8.42 17.21
CA TYR A 934 4.08 -7.08 16.78
C TYR A 934 4.37 -6.08 17.89
N ARG A 935 4.11 -6.44 19.15
CA ARG A 935 4.46 -5.59 20.30
C ARG A 935 5.97 -5.36 20.42
N ARG A 936 6.81 -6.38 20.22
CA ARG A 936 8.27 -6.21 20.20
C ARG A 936 8.75 -5.25 19.11
N ILE A 937 8.15 -5.33 17.92
CA ILE A 937 8.47 -4.43 16.82
C ILE A 937 8.04 -2.99 17.16
N MET A 938 6.84 -2.81 17.72
CA MET A 938 6.37 -1.50 18.20
C MET A 938 7.33 -0.89 19.24
N ILE A 939 7.68 -1.63 20.29
CA ILE A 939 8.63 -1.16 21.33
C ILE A 939 10.01 -0.85 20.73
N ARG A 940 10.47 -1.65 19.77
CA ARG A 940 11.73 -1.41 19.06
C ARG A 940 11.68 -0.11 18.25
N LEU A 941 10.57 0.18 17.59
CA LEU A 941 10.34 1.41 16.84
C LEU A 941 10.21 2.63 17.74
N LEU A 942 9.63 2.49 18.93
CA LEU A 942 9.56 3.57 19.93
C LEU A 942 10.93 3.90 20.53
N ASN A 943 11.90 3.00 20.46
CA ASN A 943 13.15 3.12 21.19
C ASN A 943 13.91 4.42 20.85
N HIS A 944 14.17 5.26 21.85
CA HIS A 944 14.86 6.55 21.66
C HIS A 944 16.27 6.37 21.08
N SER A 945 17.03 5.37 21.51
CA SER A 945 18.38 5.10 21.02
C SER A 945 18.37 4.71 19.54
N LEU A 946 17.29 4.08 19.05
CA LEU A 946 17.10 3.85 17.62
C LEU A 946 16.99 5.19 16.88
N MET A 947 16.14 6.11 17.34
CA MET A 947 15.96 7.44 16.73
C MET A 947 17.28 8.22 16.64
N VAL A 948 18.06 8.21 17.74
CA VAL A 948 19.39 8.83 17.80
C VAL A 948 20.37 8.14 16.84
N SER A 949 20.39 6.81 16.78
CA SER A 949 21.26 6.05 15.87
C SER A 949 20.95 6.28 14.39
N LEU A 950 19.68 6.58 14.08
CA LEU A 950 19.19 6.96 12.76
C LEU A 950 19.48 8.43 12.43
N ARG A 951 20.02 9.22 13.36
CA ARG A 951 20.32 10.66 13.21
C ARG A 951 19.10 11.48 12.81
N LEU A 952 17.92 11.09 13.30
CA LEU A 952 16.70 11.84 13.04
C LEU A 952 16.70 13.17 13.82
N PRO A 953 16.38 14.31 13.18
CA PRO A 953 16.20 15.59 13.85
C PRO A 953 15.11 15.55 14.93
N ASN A 954 15.30 16.32 16.00
CA ASN A 954 14.38 16.34 17.16
C ASN A 954 12.92 16.63 16.77
N ASN A 955 12.69 17.54 15.82
CA ASN A 955 11.33 17.85 15.36
C ASN A 955 10.67 16.64 14.68
N ILE A 956 11.40 15.93 13.81
CA ILE A 956 10.89 14.73 13.13
C ILE A 956 10.57 13.62 14.15
N VAL A 957 11.43 13.42 15.16
CA VAL A 957 11.17 12.42 16.21
C VAL A 957 9.92 12.79 17.02
N ARG A 958 9.74 14.07 17.36
CA ARG A 958 8.53 14.56 18.05
C ARG A 958 7.28 14.38 17.20
N ASP A 959 7.35 14.65 15.89
CA ASP A 959 6.26 14.43 14.95
C ASP A 959 5.88 12.94 14.89
N ILE A 960 6.86 12.04 14.78
CA ILE A 960 6.66 10.58 14.81
C ILE A 960 5.93 10.16 16.09
N TYR A 961 6.40 10.58 17.26
CA TYR A 961 5.75 10.25 18.54
C TYR A 961 4.35 10.87 18.66
N SER A 962 4.13 12.07 18.12
CA SER A 962 2.83 12.72 18.15
C SER A 962 1.83 11.99 17.26
N SER A 963 2.31 11.44 16.14
CA SER A 963 1.50 10.72 15.15
C SER A 963 0.84 9.43 15.66
N VAL A 964 1.32 8.90 16.79
CA VAL A 964 0.78 7.69 17.46
C VAL A 964 0.28 7.98 18.88
N HIS A 965 0.13 9.24 19.25
CA HIS A 965 -0.31 9.64 20.59
C HIS A 965 -1.66 9.01 20.94
N ASP A 966 -2.66 9.16 20.08
CA ASP A 966 -4.02 8.65 20.34
C ASP A 966 -4.06 7.11 20.48
N LEU A 967 -3.08 6.42 19.90
CA LEU A 967 -2.95 4.96 19.96
C LEU A 967 -2.24 4.46 21.22
N LEU A 968 -1.34 5.28 21.79
CA LEU A 968 -0.36 4.83 22.78
C LEU A 968 -0.29 5.71 24.04
N GLN A 969 -1.17 6.71 24.19
CA GLN A 969 -1.21 7.58 25.36
C GLN A 969 -1.40 6.84 26.70
N ASP A 970 -1.95 5.62 26.67
CA ASP A 970 -2.12 4.77 27.85
C ASP A 970 -0.98 3.74 28.03
N ASP A 971 -0.01 3.69 27.12
CA ASP A 971 1.13 2.76 27.20
C ASP A 971 2.34 3.45 27.86
N PHE A 972 2.84 2.91 28.98
CA PHE A 972 3.99 3.50 29.67
C PHE A 972 5.29 3.46 28.85
N HIS A 973 5.47 2.50 27.93
CA HIS A 973 6.67 2.44 27.09
C HIS A 973 6.74 3.62 26.13
N TYR A 974 5.59 4.08 25.62
CA TYR A 974 5.51 5.27 24.78
C TYR A 974 6.06 6.50 25.52
N TRP A 975 5.55 6.76 26.72
CA TRP A 975 5.99 7.88 27.55
C TRP A 975 7.43 7.74 28.03
N LEU A 976 7.85 6.52 28.40
CA LEU A 976 9.23 6.21 28.79
C LEU A 976 10.21 6.59 27.67
N GLN A 977 9.94 6.18 26.44
CA GLN A 977 10.86 6.47 25.32
C GLN A 977 10.85 7.95 24.93
N ARG A 978 9.71 8.65 25.01
CA ARG A 978 9.67 10.12 24.86
C ARG A 978 10.51 10.81 25.93
N GLY A 979 10.37 10.39 27.19
CA GLY A 979 11.13 10.93 28.31
C GLY A 979 12.64 10.73 28.16
N GLU A 980 13.07 9.51 27.83
CA GLU A 980 14.48 9.18 27.56
C GLU A 980 15.05 9.98 26.37
N PHE A 981 14.27 10.14 25.30
CA PHE A 981 14.69 10.95 24.14
C PHE A 981 14.92 12.42 24.51
N GLU A 982 13.99 13.03 25.23
CA GLU A 982 14.13 14.43 25.67
C GLU A 982 15.27 14.59 26.69
N PHE A 983 15.50 13.58 27.53
CA PHE A 983 16.63 13.58 28.46
C PHE A 983 17.98 13.52 27.74
N GLU A 984 18.13 12.64 26.75
CA GLU A 984 19.37 12.50 25.96
C GLU A 984 19.62 13.75 25.10
N THR A 985 18.58 14.40 24.61
CA THR A 985 18.68 15.65 23.82
C THR A 985 18.77 16.92 24.67
N GLY A 986 18.67 16.82 26.01
CA GLY A 986 18.93 17.90 26.96
C GLY A 986 17.71 18.71 27.43
N ASN A 987 16.48 18.32 27.08
CA ASN A 987 15.24 18.98 27.53
C ASN A 987 14.70 18.35 28.80
N ILE A 988 15.34 18.65 29.93
CA ILE A 988 15.12 17.96 31.21
C ILE A 988 13.68 18.14 31.74
N ASP A 989 13.10 19.33 31.62
CA ASP A 989 11.72 19.58 32.11
C ASP A 989 10.70 18.78 31.31
N LEU A 990 10.88 18.70 29.99
CA LEU A 990 10.00 17.94 29.11
C LEU A 990 10.17 16.43 29.36
N ALA A 991 11.41 15.97 29.58
CA ALA A 991 11.70 14.61 29.98
C ALA A 991 11.00 14.23 31.29
N ALA A 992 11.05 15.11 32.30
CA ALA A 992 10.36 14.91 33.56
C ALA A 992 8.84 14.79 33.36
N ASN A 993 8.23 15.68 32.58
CA ASN A 993 6.79 15.62 32.31
C ASN A 993 6.38 14.28 31.66
N TYR A 994 7.12 13.82 30.64
CA TYR A 994 6.81 12.54 30.00
C TYR A 994 7.05 11.34 30.91
N LEU A 995 8.10 11.33 31.73
CA LEU A 995 8.33 10.24 32.68
C LEU A 995 7.28 10.21 33.80
N GLU A 996 6.73 11.36 34.19
CA GLU A 996 5.59 11.41 35.11
C GLU A 996 4.33 10.80 34.46
N SER A 997 4.06 11.10 33.17
CA SER A 997 3.02 10.41 32.42
C SER A 997 3.26 8.90 32.34
N ALA A 998 4.51 8.45 32.13
CA ALA A 998 4.84 7.02 32.12
C ALA A 998 4.48 6.35 33.46
N ARG A 999 4.73 7.02 34.59
CA ARG A 999 4.34 6.53 35.92
C ARG A 999 2.82 6.45 36.07
N GLY A 1000 2.10 7.44 35.56
CA GLY A 1000 0.63 7.51 35.54
C GLY A 1000 -0.03 6.42 34.68
N SER A 1001 0.60 6.04 33.57
CA SER A 1001 0.13 5.01 32.63
C SER A 1001 0.56 3.58 33.02
N GLY A 1002 0.67 3.28 34.31
CA GLY A 1002 1.01 1.93 34.82
C GLY A 1002 2.50 1.63 34.99
N GLY A 1003 3.39 2.57 34.67
CA GLY A 1003 4.85 2.39 34.77
C GLY A 1003 5.46 2.57 36.17
N THR A 1004 4.68 2.90 37.21
CA THR A 1004 5.21 3.24 38.55
C THR A 1004 6.07 2.13 39.17
N GLY A 1005 5.71 0.86 38.96
CA GLY A 1005 6.47 -0.30 39.46
C GLY A 1005 7.52 -0.84 38.49
N ASP A 1006 7.61 -0.28 37.28
CA ASP A 1006 8.53 -0.76 36.26
C ASP A 1006 9.95 -0.22 36.50
N TYR A 1007 10.93 -1.11 36.44
CA TYR A 1007 12.31 -0.76 36.80
C TYR A 1007 12.99 0.14 35.77
N LEU A 1008 12.56 0.12 34.50
CA LEU A 1008 13.08 1.00 33.46
C LEU A 1008 12.59 2.43 33.72
N VAL A 1009 11.30 2.59 34.01
CA VAL A 1009 10.70 3.89 34.37
C VAL A 1009 11.33 4.45 35.64
N GLN A 1010 11.50 3.62 36.68
CA GLN A 1010 12.18 4.03 37.92
C GLN A 1010 13.63 4.47 37.67
N THR A 1011 14.35 3.78 36.80
CA THR A 1011 15.73 4.11 36.44
C THR A 1011 15.80 5.45 35.71
N ALA A 1012 14.96 5.64 34.69
CA ALA A 1012 14.88 6.88 33.90
C ALA A 1012 14.48 8.08 34.75
N TRP A 1013 13.43 7.95 35.56
CA TRP A 1013 12.96 8.99 36.47
C TRP A 1013 14.01 9.40 37.49
N SER A 1014 14.74 8.42 38.04
CA SER A 1014 15.83 8.67 38.97
C SER A 1014 16.98 9.44 38.29
N ALA A 1015 17.32 9.10 37.03
CA ALA A 1015 18.33 9.82 36.28
C ALA A 1015 17.95 11.30 36.06
N VAL A 1016 16.71 11.57 35.67
CA VAL A 1016 16.18 12.94 35.49
C VAL A 1016 16.16 13.70 36.81
N THR A 1017 15.75 13.05 37.90
CA THR A 1017 15.68 13.68 39.24
C THR A 1017 17.07 14.07 39.75
N LEU A 1018 18.05 13.17 39.60
CA LEU A 1018 19.45 13.47 39.91
C LEU A 1018 19.97 14.64 39.07
N ARG A 1019 19.64 14.68 37.78
CA ARG A 1019 20.07 15.77 36.90
C ARG A 1019 19.43 17.11 37.28
N ARG A 1020 18.12 17.16 37.55
CA ARG A 1020 17.42 18.38 38.00
C ARG A 1020 18.02 18.95 39.28
N SER A 1021 18.32 18.07 40.25
CA SER A 1021 18.99 18.47 41.48
C SER A 1021 20.42 18.96 41.23
N ALA A 1022 21.15 18.35 40.28
CA ALA A 1022 22.50 18.80 39.91
C ALA A 1022 22.51 20.18 39.22
N ASP A 1023 21.48 20.49 38.43
CA ASP A 1023 21.34 21.81 37.77
C ASP A 1023 20.85 22.90 38.76
N SER A 1024 20.19 22.51 39.86
CA SER A 1024 19.77 23.40 40.96
C SER A 1024 20.20 22.91 42.35
N PRO A 1025 21.51 22.88 42.67
CA PRO A 1025 22.04 22.21 43.88
C PRO A 1025 21.57 22.78 45.22
N ARG A 1026 21.01 24.00 45.23
CA ARG A 1026 20.57 24.71 46.44
C ARG A 1026 19.08 24.53 46.76
N ASP A 1027 18.32 23.89 45.87
CA ASP A 1027 16.91 23.60 46.11
C ASP A 1027 16.78 22.37 47.03
N SER A 1028 16.26 22.59 48.25
CA SER A 1028 16.13 21.54 49.26
C SER A 1028 15.14 20.44 48.87
N SER A 1029 14.09 20.77 48.13
CA SER A 1029 13.10 19.80 47.64
C SER A 1029 13.72 18.88 46.60
N LEU A 1030 14.44 19.45 45.63
CA LEU A 1030 15.13 18.66 44.60
C LEU A 1030 16.26 17.80 45.19
N LEU A 1031 16.96 18.30 46.21
CA LEU A 1031 17.97 17.53 46.94
C LEU A 1031 17.35 16.30 47.64
N GLN A 1032 16.21 16.48 48.31
CA GLN A 1032 15.49 15.38 48.96
C GLN A 1032 15.03 14.33 47.94
N ASN A 1033 14.46 14.77 46.82
CA ASN A 1033 14.04 13.88 45.74
C ASN A 1033 15.23 13.10 45.15
N ALA A 1034 16.42 13.72 45.04
CA ALA A 1034 17.63 13.06 44.57
C ALA A 1034 18.11 11.95 45.53
N LEU A 1035 17.99 12.14 46.85
CA LEU A 1035 18.29 11.10 47.84
C LEU A 1035 17.34 9.89 47.72
N GLU A 1036 16.06 10.15 47.47
CA GLU A 1036 15.06 9.12 47.18
C GLU A 1036 15.37 8.39 45.86
N ALA A 1037 15.82 9.12 44.83
CA ALA A 1037 16.24 8.54 43.56
C ALA A 1037 17.45 7.60 43.71
N ILE A 1038 18.47 7.96 44.51
CA ILE A 1038 19.59 7.06 44.84
C ILE A 1038 19.08 5.78 45.53
N SER A 1039 18.18 5.93 46.50
CA SER A 1039 17.63 4.79 47.24
C SER A 1039 16.77 3.88 46.34
N THR A 1040 16.05 4.46 45.39
CA THR A 1040 15.28 3.74 44.37
C THR A 1040 16.19 2.95 43.43
N LEU A 1041 17.25 3.58 42.90
CA LEU A 1041 18.23 2.91 42.05
C LEU A 1041 18.93 1.76 42.78
N GLU A 1042 19.30 1.95 44.05
CA GLU A 1042 19.84 0.89 44.90
C GLU A 1042 18.89 -0.29 45.09
N HIS A 1043 17.60 0.00 45.27
CA HIS A 1043 16.59 -1.04 45.39
C HIS A 1043 16.45 -1.83 44.07
N VAL A 1044 16.40 -1.13 42.93
CA VAL A 1044 16.32 -1.76 41.60
C VAL A 1044 17.50 -2.69 41.35
N VAL A 1045 18.74 -2.19 41.51
CA VAL A 1045 19.95 -2.98 41.23
C VAL A 1045 20.12 -4.18 42.16
N ARG A 1046 19.67 -4.08 43.42
CA ARG A 1046 19.72 -5.20 44.38
C ARG A 1046 18.65 -6.25 44.09
N THR A 1047 17.48 -5.83 43.63
CA THR A 1047 16.34 -6.73 43.37
C THR A 1047 16.45 -7.43 42.02
N ARG A 1048 16.85 -6.70 40.98
CA ARG A 1048 16.96 -7.20 39.60
C ARG A 1048 18.33 -7.78 39.27
N GLY A 1049 19.39 -7.29 39.91
CA GLY A 1049 20.75 -7.77 39.68
C GLY A 1049 21.17 -7.66 38.21
N ASN A 1050 21.67 -8.75 37.64
CA ASN A 1050 22.20 -8.77 36.27
C ASN A 1050 21.13 -8.55 35.18
N SER A 1051 19.84 -8.54 35.52
CA SER A 1051 18.76 -8.22 34.58
C SER A 1051 18.53 -6.71 34.41
N SER A 1052 19.19 -5.85 35.21
CA SER A 1052 19.11 -4.39 35.10
C SER A 1052 20.49 -3.71 35.00
N PRO A 1053 21.35 -4.11 34.04
CA PRO A 1053 22.72 -3.58 33.95
C PRO A 1053 22.76 -2.07 33.69
N HIS A 1054 21.75 -1.53 33.01
CA HIS A 1054 21.64 -0.09 32.77
C HIS A 1054 21.48 0.71 34.06
N SER A 1055 20.72 0.20 35.04
CA SER A 1055 20.53 0.87 36.34
C SER A 1055 21.85 0.99 37.12
N PHE A 1056 22.76 0.03 36.98
CA PHE A 1056 24.13 0.14 37.52
C PHE A 1056 24.93 1.25 36.85
N ALA A 1057 24.82 1.39 35.53
CA ALA A 1057 25.49 2.46 34.81
C ALA A 1057 24.93 3.84 35.19
N VAL A 1058 23.61 3.97 35.32
CA VAL A 1058 22.92 5.21 35.70
C VAL A 1058 23.31 5.67 37.10
N ILE A 1059 23.23 4.81 38.12
CA ILE A 1059 23.61 5.21 39.49
C ILE A 1059 25.10 5.56 39.59
N ALA A 1060 25.98 4.83 38.88
CA ALA A 1060 27.40 5.13 38.84
C ALA A 1060 27.67 6.49 38.19
N ARG A 1061 27.05 6.77 37.05
CA ARG A 1061 27.23 8.00 36.28
C ARG A 1061 26.50 9.18 36.92
N SER A 1062 25.17 9.16 36.90
CA SER A 1062 24.32 10.27 37.32
C SER A 1062 24.47 10.54 38.81
N GLY A 1063 24.63 9.51 39.64
CA GLY A 1063 24.87 9.68 41.07
C GLY A 1063 26.22 10.34 41.38
N THR A 1064 27.29 9.96 40.67
CA THR A 1064 28.60 10.60 40.85
C THR A 1064 28.61 12.05 40.32
N GLU A 1065 27.97 12.29 39.17
CA GLU A 1065 27.84 13.63 38.59
C GLU A 1065 27.05 14.56 39.52
N TRP A 1066 25.93 14.09 40.07
CA TRP A 1066 25.13 14.81 41.07
C TRP A 1066 25.94 15.12 42.35
N LEU A 1067 26.64 14.13 42.93
CA LEU A 1067 27.49 14.37 44.10
C LEU A 1067 28.58 15.41 43.86
N THR A 1068 29.12 15.45 42.63
CA THR A 1068 30.13 16.44 42.23
C THR A 1068 29.51 17.83 42.14
N ALA A 1069 28.31 17.96 41.57
CA ALA A 1069 27.59 19.23 41.47
C ALA A 1069 27.18 19.77 42.86
N CYS A 1070 26.76 18.90 43.77
CA CYS A 1070 26.32 19.25 45.13
C CYS A 1070 27.46 19.36 46.15
N GLN A 1071 28.73 19.33 45.73
CA GLN A 1071 29.90 19.26 46.62
C GLN A 1071 29.98 20.38 47.66
N ASN A 1072 29.43 21.56 47.36
CA ASN A 1072 29.45 22.75 48.20
C ASN A 1072 28.17 22.94 49.03
N VAL A 1073 27.17 22.07 48.85
CA VAL A 1073 25.87 22.15 49.52
C VAL A 1073 25.70 21.00 50.50
N LEU A 1074 26.10 19.79 50.11
CA LEU A 1074 25.99 18.60 50.98
C LEU A 1074 27.08 18.61 52.07
N PRO A 1075 26.72 18.31 53.34
CA PRO A 1075 27.69 18.07 54.38
C PRO A 1075 28.70 16.99 53.99
N ALA A 1076 29.96 17.21 54.38
CA ALA A 1076 31.08 16.29 54.13
C ALA A 1076 30.77 14.82 54.47
N ASN A 1077 30.17 14.58 55.64
CA ASN A 1077 29.85 13.23 56.12
C ASN A 1077 28.75 12.56 55.28
N GLU A 1078 27.72 13.31 54.90
CA GLU A 1078 26.61 12.83 54.09
C GLU A 1078 27.06 12.51 52.66
N ARG A 1079 27.89 13.38 52.08
CA ARG A 1079 28.52 13.16 50.77
C ARG A 1079 29.37 11.89 50.73
N ILE A 1080 30.17 11.64 51.77
CA ILE A 1080 30.97 10.40 51.90
C ILE A 1080 30.06 9.19 52.02
N HIS A 1081 29.02 9.28 52.86
CA HIS A 1081 28.07 8.19 53.06
C HIS A 1081 27.40 7.78 51.74
N ILE A 1082 26.90 8.75 50.98
CA ILE A 1082 26.25 8.48 49.68
C ILE A 1082 27.25 7.99 48.64
N ALA A 1083 28.46 8.57 48.57
CA ALA A 1083 29.52 8.09 47.69
C ALA A 1083 29.90 6.62 48.00
N GLY A 1084 29.92 6.25 49.28
CA GLY A 1084 30.12 4.87 49.73
C GLY A 1084 29.02 3.93 49.24
N ARG A 1085 27.74 4.34 49.38
CA ARG A 1085 26.61 3.56 48.89
C ARG A 1085 26.66 3.32 47.37
N ILE A 1086 26.95 4.37 46.58
CA ILE A 1086 27.10 4.25 45.12
C ILE A 1086 28.30 3.34 44.78
N LEU A 1087 29.43 3.48 45.48
CA LEU A 1087 30.60 2.63 45.27
C LEU A 1087 30.31 1.15 45.55
N ASP A 1088 29.50 0.84 46.57
CA ASP A 1088 29.08 -0.53 46.87
C ASP A 1088 28.23 -1.12 45.75
N VAL A 1089 27.34 -0.32 45.14
CA VAL A 1089 26.58 -0.71 43.94
C VAL A 1089 27.51 -0.96 42.75
N VAL A 1090 28.48 -0.09 42.50
CA VAL A 1090 29.47 -0.26 41.42
C VAL A 1090 30.26 -1.57 41.60
N LYS A 1091 30.71 -1.86 42.82
CA LYS A 1091 31.40 -3.13 43.16
C LYS A 1091 30.49 -4.34 43.02
N LEU A 1092 29.21 -4.22 43.37
CA LEU A 1092 28.22 -5.27 43.12
C LEU A 1092 28.06 -5.52 41.61
N GLY A 1093 27.91 -4.45 40.82
CA GLY A 1093 27.81 -4.52 39.36
C GLY A 1093 28.99 -5.24 38.72
N ARG A 1094 30.23 -4.94 39.14
CA ARG A 1094 31.42 -5.68 38.68
C ARG A 1094 31.38 -7.18 38.98
N ARG A 1095 30.70 -7.60 40.04
CA ARG A 1095 30.60 -9.02 40.40
C ARG A 1095 29.54 -9.76 39.60
N ILE A 1096 28.39 -9.12 39.34
CA ILE A 1096 27.22 -9.81 38.78
C ILE A 1096 26.90 -9.45 37.33
N CYS A 1097 27.38 -8.30 36.84
CA CYS A 1097 27.20 -7.82 35.46
C CYS A 1097 28.50 -7.93 34.65
N GLN A 1098 29.34 -8.93 34.95
CA GLN A 1098 30.64 -9.14 34.28
C GLN A 1098 30.52 -9.23 32.76
N ASP A 1099 29.37 -9.74 32.29
CA ASP A 1099 29.08 -9.94 30.86
C ASP A 1099 28.44 -8.71 30.19
N ASN A 1100 28.26 -7.59 30.90
CA ASN A 1100 27.64 -6.38 30.34
C ASN A 1100 28.63 -5.21 30.19
N HIS A 1101 28.97 -4.88 28.94
CA HIS A 1101 29.95 -3.86 28.63
C HIS A 1101 29.59 -2.45 29.17
N GLN A 1102 28.32 -2.05 29.10
CA GLN A 1102 27.88 -0.72 29.55
C GLN A 1102 28.07 -0.55 31.06
N ALA A 1103 27.67 -1.55 31.85
CA ALA A 1103 27.84 -1.54 33.30
C ALA A 1103 29.33 -1.56 33.69
N MET A 1104 30.15 -2.35 33.00
CA MET A 1104 31.59 -2.43 33.26
C MET A 1104 32.32 -1.14 32.89
N HIS A 1105 32.02 -0.54 31.74
CA HIS A 1105 32.58 0.75 31.34
C HIS A 1105 32.22 1.86 32.33
N ALA A 1106 30.97 1.90 32.80
CA ALA A 1106 30.56 2.85 33.85
C ALA A 1106 31.31 2.60 35.17
N ALA A 1107 31.50 1.35 35.57
CA ALA A 1107 32.28 1.01 36.75
C ALA A 1107 33.73 1.50 36.62
N ASP A 1108 34.39 1.24 35.49
CA ASP A 1108 35.77 1.67 35.22
C ASP A 1108 35.92 3.20 35.23
N ALA A 1109 34.94 3.91 34.66
CA ALA A 1109 34.98 5.37 34.58
C ALA A 1109 34.71 6.07 35.92
N TYR A 1110 33.75 5.58 36.72
CA TYR A 1110 33.24 6.31 37.88
C TYR A 1110 33.75 5.78 39.23
N GLU A 1111 34.22 4.54 39.33
CA GLU A 1111 34.82 4.01 40.57
C GLU A 1111 36.02 4.83 41.06
N PRO A 1112 37.01 5.21 40.23
CA PRO A 1112 38.14 6.02 40.68
C PRO A 1112 37.74 7.43 41.12
N ARG A 1113 36.61 7.94 40.60
CA ARG A 1113 36.07 9.26 40.99
C ARG A 1113 35.39 9.19 42.35
N LEU A 1114 34.56 8.17 42.58
CA LEU A 1114 33.93 7.93 43.88
C LEU A 1114 34.96 7.68 44.98
N GLN A 1115 36.00 6.88 44.70
CA GLN A 1115 37.10 6.68 45.64
C GLN A 1115 37.84 7.99 45.99
N ARG A 1116 37.99 8.91 45.03
CA ARG A 1116 38.55 10.24 45.29
C ARG A 1116 37.65 11.08 46.19
N ILE A 1117 36.33 11.10 45.96
CA ILE A 1117 35.37 11.81 46.82
C ILE A 1117 35.44 11.31 48.27
N ILE A 1118 35.61 10.00 48.46
CA ILE A 1118 35.76 9.38 49.78
C ILE A 1118 37.11 9.75 50.43
N LYS A 1119 38.20 9.79 49.64
CA LYS A 1119 39.57 10.08 50.15
C LYS A 1119 39.84 11.56 50.42
N TYR A 1120 39.24 12.49 49.66
CA TYR A 1120 39.58 13.93 49.70
C TYR A 1120 39.24 14.65 51.03
N ASN A 1121 38.53 14.01 51.95
CA ASN A 1121 38.23 14.58 53.28
C ASN A 1121 39.17 14.12 54.41
N PHE A 1122 40.22 13.34 54.10
CA PHE A 1122 41.26 12.96 55.08
C PHE A 1122 42.37 14.01 55.27
N GLY A 1123 42.15 15.27 54.90
CA GLY A 1123 42.97 16.40 55.35
C GLY A 1123 44.39 16.48 54.78
N LEU A 1124 44.53 16.67 53.46
CA LEU A 1124 45.76 17.22 52.90
C LEU A 1124 45.43 18.50 52.11
N PRO A 1125 46.02 19.66 52.48
CA PRO A 1125 45.87 20.90 51.72
C PRO A 1125 46.64 20.85 50.40
N VAL A 1126 46.16 21.67 49.46
CA VAL A 1126 46.48 21.78 48.02
C VAL A 1126 47.94 21.58 47.65
#